data_AF-A0A7W0IRY5-F1
#
_entry.id   AF-A0A7W0IRY5-F1
#
_cell.length_a   1.000
_cell.length_b   1.000
_cell.length_c   1.000
_cell.angle_alpha   90.00
_cell.angle_beta   90.00
_cell.angle_gamma   90.00
#
_symmetry.space_group_name_H-M   'P 1'
#
loop_
_entity.id
_entity.type
_entity.pdbx_description
1 polymer ?
#
loop_
_entity_poly.entity_id
_entity_poly.type
_entity_poly.pdbx_seq_one_letter_code
_entity_poly.pdbx_strand_id
1 'polypeptide(L)'
;MTRQFLVMVPMLLVFLSACMPSSGPGRQGGTRQQPKQGCLDCHPEMEAKFKGGNVHRPVAEGNCMACHLPHGLIGGIQLRSKAPTLCLTCHQSQGKQSGKVSTHKPFADGKCSVCHASHNSPNQRLLSKPEQDLCFSCHDRTPFSRTYVHAALAEGCSLCHVSHAGDQPTLLIQKEETLCRQCHDPASPEIVTKHRGLPVVRGCSGCHNPHSSDTPGLLKSTMHQPVISGQCQQCHGAAAGAITVKKEANTLCLNCHKKSSGATGQVHQPYRDGKCLGCHAAHGSEFASMLAKPAAQLCLSCHVDMVKVKAVSEHAPSKEGNCLACHSGHTSERKALVKGGEDMICLPCHTKGKGSAQAMTHAPARQGKCLFCHKPHSSGSRRLLRSNEGSLCLSCHKETARQKAKISLHRPFADGQCSQCHAPHGGPGKAMLKESLERGKLCLSCHPSAKSDTNRHQPFVQGKCQHCHNAHAGDHQGMSDKEVGQICLDCHQQTKTKLKEKSVHQPFAELACTACHAPHGSIVANNLIKPDPTLCLGCHEGIAKAWQKGKPHQAAVDGCANCHVGHGSVGSSLLRKAVGALCQECHEMNPVELAAKHKGILPGGDSCHRCHNPHGGSGEKLLYTINHSPFAKGQCQTCHAGGTGISKPVGLKDNICFTCHERKSFQGRVVHQPVKEKPCSACHNLHAAPYDRLLPVSASKLCLRCHVSGKQEKRFMHQPYSDGRCLGCHAPHASDAVDLLPTNLAAACFSCHKEQVKTYSVPHSPFKKGQCGACHFAHGSDNLQLLKDNNERLCLPCHTAESVRGRHSFSIKIKGCLTCHDPHGGDSKAMMRKVLHAPYKQGCDTCHQGGASSVPTKVCLSCHEQVKKDYLLIHSHLTDDASGNGCVSCHSPHAGNDRMLLAGTQGVVCLRCHQDTAVRHSGKSSRHQKSNECVSCHTAHGGDAPAMLRGDGNAVCSGCHESQGKFSHPVGPKVLDPRNGQMMTCISCHDPKGTDFPYQLKMSGEKELCVQCHNY
;
A
#
# COMPACT_ATOMS: atom_id res chain seq x y z
N MET A 1 -4.13 -1.97 62.18
CA MET A 1 -4.96 -1.64 63.36
C MET A 1 -6.33 -1.24 62.83
N THR A 2 -7.41 -1.99 63.06
CA THR A 2 -8.22 -1.89 64.30
C THR A 2 -8.32 -0.43 64.73
N ARG A 3 -9.46 0.18 64.95
CA ARG A 3 -10.80 -0.31 65.24
C ARG A 3 -11.43 0.92 65.87
N GLN A 4 -12.73 1.08 65.63
CA GLN A 4 -13.67 1.43 66.69
C GLN A 4 -13.60 2.92 67.13
N PHE A 5 -14.70 3.55 67.49
CA PHE A 5 -15.60 3.04 68.50
C PHE A 5 -17.07 3.25 68.20
N LEU A 6 -17.80 2.38 68.88
CA LEU A 6 -19.18 1.97 68.75
C LEU A 6 -20.03 2.75 69.78
N VAL A 7 -21.34 2.82 69.51
CA VAL A 7 -22.47 2.84 70.48
C VAL A 7 -23.28 4.16 70.65
N MET A 8 -24.51 4.07 70.11
CA MET A 8 -25.85 4.53 70.54
C MET A 8 -26.30 6.02 70.45
N VAL A 9 -27.15 6.31 69.43
CA VAL A 9 -28.64 6.54 69.46
C VAL A 9 -29.20 7.45 70.58
N PRO A 10 -30.17 8.40 70.36
CA PRO A 10 -31.29 8.39 69.39
C PRO A 10 -31.65 9.73 68.66
N MET A 11 -32.66 9.62 67.76
CA MET A 11 -33.73 10.58 67.35
C MET A 11 -33.72 12.00 67.97
N LEU A 12 -34.04 13.11 67.30
CA LEU A 12 -34.89 13.36 66.14
C LEU A 12 -34.55 14.77 65.60
N LEU A 13 -34.65 14.95 64.28
CA LEU A 13 -35.07 16.14 63.51
C LEU A 13 -34.81 17.55 64.08
N VAL A 14 -34.04 18.37 63.36
CA VAL A 14 -34.41 19.70 62.78
C VAL A 14 -33.15 20.41 62.29
N PHE A 15 -33.31 21.10 61.16
CA PHE A 15 -32.31 21.76 60.33
C PHE A 15 -31.54 22.92 61.00
N LEU A 16 -30.42 23.24 60.33
CA LEU A 16 -29.85 24.57 60.05
C LEU A 16 -28.87 25.22 61.05
N SER A 17 -27.71 25.57 60.46
CA SER A 17 -26.88 26.77 60.73
C SER A 17 -26.07 26.80 62.04
N ALA A 18 -24.87 27.38 62.13
CA ALA A 18 -23.88 27.90 61.19
C ALA A 18 -22.65 28.32 62.02
N CYS A 19 -21.49 28.43 61.34
CA CYS A 19 -20.35 29.30 61.64
C CYS A 19 -19.41 28.99 62.82
N MET A 20 -18.10 28.84 62.51
CA MET A 20 -16.98 29.72 62.96
C MET A 20 -15.60 29.21 62.43
N PRO A 21 -14.54 30.03 62.40
CA PRO A 21 -13.73 30.24 61.17
C PRO A 21 -12.19 30.07 61.27
N SER A 22 -11.56 30.24 60.08
CA SER A 22 -10.24 30.86 59.78
C SER A 22 -8.93 30.06 59.84
N SER A 23 -8.30 29.88 58.66
CA SER A 23 -6.91 30.29 58.27
C SER A 23 -6.48 29.56 56.97
N GLY A 24 -5.92 30.27 55.98
CA GLY A 24 -5.34 29.68 54.74
C GLY A 24 -3.87 29.25 54.94
N PRO A 25 -3.08 28.84 53.91
CA PRO A 25 -3.33 28.74 52.46
C PRO A 25 -3.00 27.36 51.83
N GLY A 26 -3.45 27.09 50.59
CA GLY A 26 -2.95 25.92 49.83
C GLY A 26 -3.93 25.40 48.78
N ARG A 27 -3.87 25.97 47.56
CA ARG A 27 -4.59 25.45 46.39
C ARG A 27 -4.02 24.09 45.98
N GLN A 28 -4.77 23.01 46.21
CA GLN A 28 -4.67 21.78 45.41
C GLN A 28 -5.90 21.70 44.50
N GLY A 29 -5.68 21.98 43.22
CA GLY A 29 -6.64 21.69 42.16
C GLY A 29 -6.63 20.21 41.84
N GLY A 30 -7.58 19.46 42.39
CA GLY A 30 -7.87 18.09 41.98
C GLY A 30 -8.46 18.07 40.58
N THR A 31 -7.69 17.62 39.59
CA THR A 31 -8.22 17.18 38.30
C THR A 31 -9.12 15.97 38.53
N ARG A 32 -10.41 16.11 38.20
CA ARG A 32 -11.36 15.00 38.11
C ARG A 32 -10.92 14.10 36.95
N GLN A 33 -10.12 13.07 37.23
CA GLN A 33 -9.82 12.00 36.28
C GLN A 33 -11.14 11.29 35.93
N GLN A 34 -11.53 11.30 34.66
CA GLN A 34 -12.58 10.40 34.20
C GLN A 34 -12.08 8.93 34.27
N PRO A 35 -12.92 7.97 34.69
CA PRO A 35 -12.53 6.58 34.81
C PRO A 35 -12.24 5.98 33.43
N LYS A 36 -11.14 5.23 33.32
CA LYS A 36 -10.77 4.49 32.11
C LYS A 36 -11.84 3.45 31.81
N GLN A 37 -12.51 3.58 30.68
CA GLN A 37 -13.49 2.62 30.21
C GLN A 37 -12.79 1.31 29.81
N GLY A 38 -13.14 0.19 30.45
CA GLY A 38 -12.79 -1.18 30.09
C GLY A 38 -13.63 -1.70 28.90
N CYS A 39 -13.31 -2.89 28.40
CA CYS A 39 -13.95 -3.43 27.19
C CYS A 39 -15.48 -3.58 27.31
N LEU A 40 -15.99 -3.88 28.51
CA LEU A 40 -17.43 -4.01 28.78
C LEU A 40 -18.14 -2.66 28.91
N ASP A 41 -17.40 -1.56 29.13
CA ASP A 41 -17.99 -0.22 29.18
C ASP A 41 -18.39 0.28 27.77
N CYS A 42 -17.70 -0.20 26.72
CA CYS A 42 -18.09 0.02 25.32
C CYS A 42 -18.94 -1.13 24.73
N HIS A 43 -18.98 -2.28 25.40
CA HIS A 43 -19.78 -3.44 24.99
C HIS A 43 -20.70 -3.93 26.13
N PRO A 44 -21.60 -3.08 26.66
CA PRO A 44 -22.43 -3.42 27.83
C PRO A 44 -23.35 -4.61 27.56
N GLU A 45 -23.81 -4.78 26.31
CA GLU A 45 -24.64 -5.91 25.89
C GLU A 45 -23.92 -7.28 25.98
N MET A 46 -22.59 -7.28 26.03
CA MET A 46 -21.79 -8.49 26.15
C MET A 46 -21.61 -8.94 27.61
N GLU A 47 -21.81 -8.05 28.59
CA GLU A 47 -21.64 -8.36 30.01
C GLU A 47 -22.65 -9.43 30.47
N ALA A 48 -23.93 -9.25 30.12
CA ALA A 48 -24.98 -10.22 30.44
C ALA A 48 -24.76 -11.58 29.73
N LYS A 49 -24.22 -11.56 28.51
CA LYS A 49 -23.90 -12.79 27.74
C LYS A 49 -22.68 -13.52 28.28
N PHE A 50 -21.72 -12.83 28.90
CA PHE A 50 -20.47 -13.43 29.36
C PHE A 50 -20.47 -13.92 30.81
N LYS A 51 -21.44 -13.50 31.62
CA LYS A 51 -21.60 -13.90 33.03
C LYS A 51 -22.56 -15.09 33.25
N GLY A 52 -23.17 -15.63 32.20
CA GLY A 52 -24.11 -16.75 32.30
C GLY A 52 -23.45 -18.14 32.26
N GLY A 53 -24.01 -19.10 33.01
CA GLY A 53 -23.56 -20.50 33.01
C GLY A 53 -22.18 -20.73 33.64
N ASN A 54 -21.45 -21.72 33.15
CA ASN A 54 -20.05 -21.93 33.51
C ASN A 54 -19.19 -20.90 32.79
N VAL A 55 -18.48 -20.04 33.52
CA VAL A 55 -17.69 -18.95 32.94
C VAL A 55 -16.20 -19.30 32.95
N HIS A 56 -15.51 -19.03 31.85
CA HIS A 56 -14.07 -19.24 31.74
C HIS A 56 -13.32 -18.25 32.65
N ARG A 57 -12.36 -18.73 33.45
CA ARG A 57 -11.77 -17.96 34.57
C ARG A 57 -11.27 -16.53 34.21
N PRO A 58 -10.46 -16.32 33.14
CA PRO A 58 -10.08 -14.96 32.69
C PRO A 58 -11.24 -14.02 32.39
N VAL A 59 -12.40 -14.55 31.98
CA VAL A 59 -13.62 -13.77 31.71
C VAL A 59 -14.34 -13.44 33.00
N ALA A 60 -14.42 -14.40 33.94
CA ALA A 60 -14.96 -14.17 35.28
C ALA A 60 -14.18 -13.09 36.04
N GLU A 61 -12.86 -13.02 35.83
CA GLU A 61 -11.96 -12.02 36.40
C GLU A 61 -11.96 -10.66 35.65
N GLY A 62 -12.75 -10.52 34.57
CA GLY A 62 -12.80 -9.29 33.76
C GLY A 62 -11.53 -9.03 32.94
N ASN A 63 -10.61 -9.99 32.85
CA ASN A 63 -9.34 -9.85 32.14
C ASN A 63 -9.47 -10.23 30.66
N CYS A 64 -10.26 -9.47 29.91
CA CYS A 64 -10.48 -9.69 28.47
C CYS A 64 -9.16 -9.66 27.68
N MET A 65 -8.22 -8.85 28.15
CA MET A 65 -6.89 -8.66 27.58
C MET A 65 -5.95 -9.84 27.81
N ALA A 66 -6.31 -10.89 28.56
CA ALA A 66 -5.49 -12.11 28.61
C ALA A 66 -5.44 -12.82 27.25
N CYS A 67 -6.52 -12.73 26.48
CA CYS A 67 -6.68 -13.45 25.21
C CYS A 67 -6.86 -12.50 24.01
N HIS A 68 -7.53 -11.36 24.20
CA HIS A 68 -7.86 -10.42 23.13
C HIS A 68 -6.93 -9.20 23.11
N LEU A 69 -6.65 -8.71 21.91
CA LEU A 69 -6.03 -7.41 21.66
C LEU A 69 -7.14 -6.34 21.53
N PRO A 70 -6.92 -5.12 22.03
CA PRO A 70 -7.88 -4.03 21.87
C PRO A 70 -7.98 -3.62 20.40
N HIS A 71 -9.21 -3.56 19.87
CA HIS A 71 -9.50 -3.18 18.48
C HIS A 71 -10.26 -1.85 18.44
N GLY A 72 -9.69 -0.84 17.77
CA GLY A 72 -10.35 0.45 17.51
C GLY A 72 -11.21 0.42 16.23
N LEU A 73 -11.33 1.59 15.58
CA LEU A 73 -12.18 1.92 14.40
C LEU A 73 -12.07 1.00 13.17
N ILE A 74 -11.13 0.06 13.13
CA ILE A 74 -11.04 -0.99 12.12
C ILE A 74 -11.70 -2.22 12.73
N GLY A 75 -13.03 -2.31 12.63
CA GLY A 75 -13.81 -3.31 13.34
C GLY A 75 -13.26 -4.74 13.20
N GLY A 76 -13.09 -5.43 14.33
CA GLY A 76 -12.76 -6.86 14.38
C GLY A 76 -12.01 -7.29 15.65
N ILE A 77 -12.49 -8.35 16.30
CA ILE A 77 -11.87 -8.95 17.49
C ILE A 77 -10.59 -9.70 17.09
N GLN A 78 -9.46 -9.42 17.74
CA GLN A 78 -8.16 -10.04 17.46
C GLN A 78 -7.59 -10.74 18.70
N LEU A 79 -7.03 -11.94 18.52
CA LEU A 79 -6.38 -12.70 19.58
C LEU A 79 -4.89 -12.32 19.71
N ARG A 80 -4.34 -12.37 20.93
CA ARG A 80 -2.92 -12.09 21.22
C ARG A 80 -1.95 -13.04 20.52
N SER A 81 -2.36 -14.29 20.36
CA SER A 81 -1.65 -15.31 19.60
C SER A 81 -2.67 -16.30 19.06
N LYS A 82 -2.27 -17.08 18.05
CA LYS A 82 -3.18 -18.06 17.43
C LYS A 82 -3.34 -19.28 18.35
N ALA A 83 -4.53 -19.88 18.34
CA ALA A 83 -4.73 -21.20 18.91
C ALA A 83 -3.93 -22.26 18.11
N PRO A 84 -3.40 -23.32 18.73
CA PRO A 84 -3.62 -23.72 20.13
C PRO A 84 -2.68 -23.02 21.12
N THR A 85 -1.62 -22.35 20.66
CA THR A 85 -0.57 -21.76 21.51
C THR A 85 -1.10 -20.82 22.58
N LEU A 86 -2.06 -19.95 22.23
CA LEU A 86 -2.72 -19.06 23.19
C LEU A 86 -3.35 -19.84 24.36
N CYS A 87 -4.09 -20.90 24.04
CA CYS A 87 -4.85 -21.70 25.01
C CYS A 87 -3.92 -22.56 25.87
N LEU A 88 -2.92 -23.20 25.24
CA LEU A 88 -2.00 -24.13 25.91
C LEU A 88 -1.00 -23.43 26.84
N THR A 89 -0.81 -22.12 26.69
CA THR A 89 -0.03 -21.31 27.65
C THR A 89 -0.58 -21.46 29.07
N CYS A 90 -1.92 -21.55 29.20
CA CYS A 90 -2.61 -21.77 30.47
C CYS A 90 -3.06 -23.23 30.67
N HIS A 91 -3.43 -23.95 29.61
CA HIS A 91 -3.87 -25.36 29.66
C HIS A 91 -2.73 -26.36 29.42
N GLN A 92 -1.66 -26.26 30.21
CA GLN A 92 -0.42 -27.00 29.98
C GLN A 92 -0.58 -28.53 30.06
N SER A 93 -1.51 -29.05 30.87
CA SER A 93 -1.79 -30.49 30.96
C SER A 93 -2.30 -31.08 29.64
N GLN A 94 -3.08 -30.31 28.87
CA GLN A 94 -3.54 -30.70 27.53
C GLN A 94 -2.40 -30.59 26.50
N GLY A 95 -1.47 -29.64 26.69
CA GLY A 95 -0.27 -29.50 25.86
C GLY A 95 0.67 -30.71 25.93
N LYS A 96 0.65 -31.47 27.04
CA LYS A 96 1.40 -32.72 27.20
C LYS A 96 0.83 -33.91 26.40
N GLN A 97 -0.36 -33.75 25.80
CA GLN A 97 -0.99 -34.79 24.97
C GLN A 97 -0.58 -34.71 23.49
N SER A 98 0.24 -33.73 23.09
CA SER A 98 0.82 -33.67 21.74
C SER A 98 1.86 -34.77 21.54
N GLY A 99 1.72 -35.55 20.45
CA GLY A 99 2.64 -36.66 20.12
C GLY A 99 2.11 -38.07 20.43
N LYS A 100 0.84 -38.19 20.83
CA LYS A 100 0.14 -39.47 21.05
C LYS A 100 -0.22 -40.17 19.74
N VAL A 101 -0.35 -41.51 19.77
CA VAL A 101 -0.57 -42.38 18.59
C VAL A 101 -1.76 -41.94 17.73
N SER A 102 -2.86 -41.51 18.35
CA SER A 102 -4.02 -40.96 17.66
C SER A 102 -4.40 -39.62 18.28
N THR A 103 -4.57 -38.61 17.44
CA THR A 103 -4.97 -37.26 17.87
C THR A 103 -6.19 -36.81 17.07
N HIS A 104 -7.22 -36.33 17.76
CA HIS A 104 -8.42 -35.79 17.15
C HIS A 104 -8.08 -34.53 16.34
N LYS A 105 -8.51 -34.49 15.08
CA LYS A 105 -8.06 -33.47 14.12
C LYS A 105 -8.35 -32.01 14.55
N PRO A 106 -9.53 -31.66 15.11
CA PRO A 106 -9.75 -30.31 15.63
C PRO A 106 -8.76 -29.91 16.72
N PHE A 107 -8.31 -30.84 17.55
CA PHE A 107 -7.29 -30.60 18.57
C PHE A 107 -5.90 -30.43 17.95
N ALA A 108 -5.52 -31.29 17.01
CA ALA A 108 -4.23 -31.18 16.28
C ALA A 108 -4.12 -29.88 15.48
N ASP A 109 -5.22 -29.44 14.85
CA ASP A 109 -5.29 -28.19 14.07
C ASP A 109 -5.43 -26.94 14.97
N GLY A 110 -5.50 -27.08 16.29
CA GLY A 110 -5.65 -25.99 17.25
C GLY A 110 -7.02 -25.28 17.22
N LYS A 111 -8.06 -25.95 16.73
CA LYS A 111 -9.43 -25.42 16.60
C LYS A 111 -10.25 -25.67 17.87
N CYS A 112 -9.74 -25.23 19.02
CA CYS A 112 -10.33 -25.49 20.34
C CYS A 112 -11.77 -24.94 20.46
N SER A 113 -12.04 -23.79 19.81
CA SER A 113 -13.31 -23.08 19.93
C SER A 113 -14.49 -23.71 19.20
N VAL A 114 -14.24 -24.74 18.38
CA VAL A 114 -15.31 -25.51 17.72
C VAL A 114 -16.08 -26.33 18.76
N CYS A 115 -15.35 -26.89 19.72
CA CYS A 115 -15.93 -27.70 20.79
C CYS A 115 -16.11 -26.93 22.09
N HIS A 116 -15.21 -25.99 22.41
CA HIS A 116 -15.28 -25.22 23.64
C HIS A 116 -15.75 -23.79 23.40
N ALA A 117 -16.81 -23.38 24.07
CA ALA A 117 -17.20 -21.97 24.16
C ALA A 117 -16.25 -21.26 25.13
N SER A 118 -15.22 -20.61 24.57
CA SER A 118 -14.03 -20.14 25.30
C SER A 118 -14.30 -18.98 26.27
N HIS A 119 -15.52 -18.44 26.30
CA HIS A 119 -15.93 -17.39 27.22
C HIS A 119 -16.83 -17.90 28.34
N ASN A 120 -17.92 -18.59 27.99
CA ASN A 120 -18.80 -19.30 28.92
C ASN A 120 -19.62 -20.36 28.18
N SER A 121 -20.24 -21.28 28.94
CA SER A 121 -21.23 -22.23 28.43
C SER A 121 -22.19 -22.70 29.51
N PRO A 122 -23.47 -22.97 29.19
CA PRO A 122 -24.35 -23.71 30.11
C PRO A 122 -23.88 -25.15 30.38
N ASN A 123 -23.04 -25.73 29.53
CA ASN A 123 -22.58 -27.12 29.67
C ASN A 123 -21.28 -27.22 30.48
N GLN A 124 -21.09 -28.35 31.17
CA GLN A 124 -19.85 -28.63 31.90
C GLN A 124 -18.62 -28.61 30.97
N ARG A 125 -17.44 -28.30 31.52
CA ARG A 125 -16.17 -28.20 30.76
C ARG A 125 -16.21 -27.20 29.59
N LEU A 126 -17.10 -26.21 29.66
CA LEU A 126 -17.28 -25.17 28.66
C LEU A 126 -17.59 -25.70 27.24
N LEU A 127 -18.25 -26.85 27.14
CA LEU A 127 -18.61 -27.41 25.84
C LEU A 127 -19.69 -26.56 25.17
N SER A 128 -19.57 -26.27 23.88
CA SER A 128 -20.54 -25.42 23.16
C SER A 128 -21.93 -26.06 23.06
N LYS A 129 -22.03 -27.38 23.26
CA LYS A 129 -23.26 -28.19 23.28
C LYS A 129 -23.13 -29.34 24.30
N PRO A 130 -24.22 -30.03 24.66
CA PRO A 130 -24.14 -31.32 25.34
C PRO A 130 -23.20 -32.28 24.60
N GLU A 131 -22.48 -33.13 25.34
CA GLU A 131 -21.34 -33.90 24.82
C GLU A 131 -21.69 -34.76 23.59
N GLN A 132 -22.81 -35.50 23.62
CA GLN A 132 -23.23 -36.34 22.50
C GLN A 132 -23.59 -35.51 21.25
N ASP A 133 -24.36 -34.44 21.42
CA ASP A 133 -24.74 -33.53 20.32
C ASP A 133 -23.55 -32.75 19.76
N LEU A 134 -22.52 -32.52 20.60
CA LEU A 134 -21.31 -31.84 20.19
C LEU A 134 -20.51 -32.68 19.19
N CYS A 135 -20.38 -33.98 19.42
CA CYS A 135 -19.72 -34.89 18.49
C CYS A 135 -20.41 -34.83 17.11
N PHE A 136 -21.74 -34.86 17.09
CA PHE A 136 -22.53 -34.81 15.85
C PHE A 136 -22.60 -33.42 15.19
N SER A 137 -21.98 -32.40 15.78
CA SER A 137 -21.78 -31.11 15.09
C SER A 137 -20.76 -31.21 13.95
N CYS A 138 -19.88 -32.22 13.99
CA CYS A 138 -18.84 -32.46 13.00
C CYS A 138 -18.88 -33.88 12.44
N HIS A 139 -19.33 -34.86 13.24
CA HIS A 139 -19.50 -36.24 12.80
C HIS A 139 -20.92 -36.46 12.28
N ASP A 140 -21.05 -37.16 11.16
CA ASP A 140 -22.36 -37.54 10.66
C ASP A 140 -23.05 -38.47 11.66
N ARG A 141 -24.32 -38.20 11.98
CA ARG A 141 -25.11 -39.03 12.92
C ARG A 141 -25.62 -40.30 12.26
N THR A 142 -25.82 -40.29 10.94
CA THR A 142 -26.42 -41.40 10.19
C THR A 142 -25.71 -42.74 10.41
N PRO A 143 -24.36 -42.84 10.41
CA PRO A 143 -23.63 -44.09 10.65
C PRO A 143 -23.72 -44.64 12.09
N PHE A 144 -24.35 -43.91 13.02
CA PHE A 144 -24.52 -44.29 14.43
C PHE A 144 -25.98 -44.57 14.79
N SER A 145 -26.91 -44.38 13.85
CA SER A 145 -28.35 -44.54 14.02
C SER A 145 -28.97 -45.39 12.92
N ARG A 146 -28.21 -46.36 12.39
CA ARG A 146 -28.71 -47.37 11.43
C ARG A 146 -29.69 -48.34 12.09
N THR A 147 -30.29 -49.25 11.32
CA THR A 147 -31.37 -50.15 11.80
C THR A 147 -31.01 -50.90 13.09
N TYR A 148 -29.80 -51.41 13.20
CA TYR A 148 -29.29 -52.07 14.40
C TYR A 148 -28.20 -51.19 15.04
N VAL A 149 -28.45 -50.74 16.28
CA VAL A 149 -27.52 -49.88 17.04
C VAL A 149 -26.92 -50.68 18.19
N HIS A 150 -25.62 -50.54 18.42
CA HIS A 150 -24.96 -51.16 19.55
C HIS A 150 -25.39 -50.48 20.85
N ALA A 151 -25.89 -51.24 21.83
CA ALA A 151 -26.56 -50.71 23.03
C ALA A 151 -25.69 -49.73 23.84
N ALA A 152 -24.38 -49.96 23.90
CA ALA A 152 -23.44 -49.08 24.61
C ALA A 152 -23.38 -47.65 24.06
N LEU A 153 -23.89 -47.38 22.84
CA LEU A 153 -23.96 -46.01 22.32
C LEU A 153 -24.90 -45.11 23.13
N ALA A 154 -25.90 -45.69 23.81
CA ALA A 154 -26.81 -44.91 24.65
C ALA A 154 -26.10 -44.28 25.86
N GLU A 155 -25.02 -44.91 26.35
CA GLU A 155 -24.23 -44.43 27.49
C GLU A 155 -23.24 -43.31 27.12
N GLY A 156 -23.02 -43.09 25.81
CA GLY A 156 -22.22 -42.00 25.28
C GLY A 156 -20.88 -42.42 24.68
N CYS A 157 -20.36 -41.57 23.80
CA CYS A 157 -19.15 -41.86 23.00
C CYS A 157 -17.88 -42.00 23.85
N SER A 158 -17.83 -41.30 24.99
CA SER A 158 -16.67 -41.29 25.90
C SER A 158 -16.48 -42.56 26.70
N LEU A 159 -17.44 -43.48 26.67
CA LEU A 159 -17.28 -44.83 27.20
C LEU A 159 -16.18 -45.61 26.47
N CYS A 160 -16.05 -45.39 25.16
CA CYS A 160 -15.08 -46.10 24.32
C CYS A 160 -13.99 -45.17 23.75
N HIS A 161 -14.28 -43.87 23.58
CA HIS A 161 -13.38 -42.93 22.90
C HIS A 161 -12.87 -41.79 23.78
N VAL A 162 -11.64 -41.34 23.50
CA VAL A 162 -11.04 -40.13 24.08
C VAL A 162 -11.19 -38.95 23.11
N SER A 163 -11.60 -37.78 23.61
CA SER A 163 -12.02 -36.65 22.75
C SER A 163 -10.88 -35.80 22.16
N HIS A 164 -9.65 -35.92 22.68
CA HIS A 164 -8.50 -35.09 22.27
C HIS A 164 -7.37 -35.91 21.67
N ALA A 165 -6.64 -36.68 22.48
CA ALA A 165 -5.55 -37.50 22.00
C ALA A 165 -5.33 -38.69 22.92
N GLY A 166 -5.04 -39.86 22.34
CA GLY A 166 -4.87 -41.12 23.07
C GLY A 166 -3.79 -42.01 22.47
N ASP A 167 -3.34 -42.98 23.25
CA ASP A 167 -2.27 -43.92 22.87
C ASP A 167 -2.76 -45.06 21.95
N GLN A 168 -4.06 -45.15 21.67
CA GLN A 168 -4.66 -46.20 20.85
C GLN A 168 -5.15 -45.65 19.50
N PRO A 169 -5.10 -46.46 18.41
CA PRO A 169 -5.70 -46.11 17.13
C PRO A 169 -7.19 -45.75 17.29
N THR A 170 -7.70 -44.86 16.43
CA THR A 170 -9.11 -44.42 16.46
C THR A 170 -9.57 -43.81 17.79
N LEU A 171 -8.63 -43.31 18.61
CA LEU A 171 -8.89 -42.67 19.90
C LEU A 171 -9.63 -43.58 20.88
N LEU A 172 -9.39 -44.89 20.87
CA LEU A 172 -9.94 -45.75 21.90
C LEU A 172 -9.31 -45.45 23.27
N ILE A 173 -10.09 -45.61 24.34
CA ILE A 173 -9.58 -45.42 25.70
C ILE A 173 -8.58 -46.53 26.10
N GLN A 174 -8.68 -47.71 25.47
CA GLN A 174 -7.84 -48.91 25.71
C GLN A 174 -7.74 -49.74 24.41
N LYS A 175 -6.92 -50.80 24.39
CA LYS A 175 -6.81 -51.70 23.23
C LYS A 175 -8.16 -52.32 22.87
N GLU A 176 -8.46 -52.47 21.57
CA GLU A 176 -9.76 -52.94 21.05
C GLU A 176 -10.21 -54.24 21.73
N GLU A 177 -9.35 -55.26 21.78
CA GLU A 177 -9.69 -56.55 22.39
C GLU A 177 -9.95 -56.45 23.90
N THR A 178 -9.24 -55.57 24.60
CA THR A 178 -9.40 -55.38 26.05
C THR A 178 -10.67 -54.59 26.35
N LEU A 179 -10.95 -53.57 25.53
CA LEU A 179 -12.12 -52.72 25.66
C LEU A 179 -13.42 -53.51 25.43
N CYS A 180 -13.52 -54.26 24.33
CA CYS A 180 -14.72 -55.03 24.02
C CYS A 180 -14.98 -56.13 25.06
N ARG A 181 -13.92 -56.75 25.60
CA ARG A 181 -14.03 -57.83 26.59
C ARG A 181 -14.50 -57.39 27.98
N GLN A 182 -14.54 -56.09 28.25
CA GLN A 182 -15.15 -55.57 29.47
C GLN A 182 -16.66 -55.82 29.49
N CYS A 183 -17.28 -56.00 28.32
CA CYS A 183 -18.72 -56.28 28.18
C CYS A 183 -19.02 -57.58 27.41
N HIS A 184 -18.10 -58.09 26.58
CA HIS A 184 -18.30 -59.28 25.74
C HIS A 184 -17.30 -60.39 26.04
N ASP A 185 -17.76 -61.50 26.60
CA ASP A 185 -16.94 -62.69 26.79
C ASP A 185 -16.92 -63.58 25.52
N PRO A 186 -15.79 -63.66 24.79
CA PRO A 186 -15.68 -64.47 23.56
C PRO A 186 -15.79 -65.98 23.80
N ALA A 187 -15.65 -66.45 25.05
CA ALA A 187 -15.86 -67.84 25.42
C ALA A 187 -17.32 -68.18 25.76
N SER A 188 -18.21 -67.17 25.81
CA SER A 188 -19.62 -67.40 26.12
C SER A 188 -20.29 -68.29 25.06
N PRO A 189 -21.13 -69.27 25.47
CA PRO A 189 -21.82 -70.16 24.54
C PRO A 189 -22.67 -69.41 23.50
N GLU A 190 -23.20 -68.24 23.87
CA GLU A 190 -23.97 -67.38 22.97
C GLU A 190 -23.11 -66.83 21.82
N ILE A 191 -21.95 -66.26 22.12
CA ILE A 191 -21.04 -65.74 21.08
C ILE A 191 -20.54 -66.87 20.18
N VAL A 192 -20.12 -68.00 20.74
CA VAL A 192 -19.61 -69.14 19.95
C VAL A 192 -20.69 -69.69 18.98
N THR A 193 -21.93 -69.79 19.46
CA THR A 193 -23.06 -70.27 18.65
C THR A 193 -23.41 -69.28 17.54
N LYS A 194 -23.45 -67.97 17.85
CA LYS A 194 -23.73 -66.92 16.84
C LYS A 194 -22.63 -66.82 15.78
N HIS A 195 -21.40 -67.22 16.11
CA HIS A 195 -20.27 -67.32 15.17
C HIS A 195 -20.11 -68.72 14.56
N ARG A 196 -21.15 -69.56 14.64
CA ARG A 196 -21.24 -70.89 14.01
C ARG A 196 -20.08 -71.82 14.38
N GLY A 197 -19.65 -71.78 15.64
CA GLY A 197 -18.57 -72.62 16.17
C GLY A 197 -17.16 -72.16 15.81
N LEU A 198 -16.99 -71.00 15.15
CA LEU A 198 -15.67 -70.43 14.88
C LEU A 198 -15.14 -69.66 16.11
N PRO A 199 -13.90 -69.93 16.57
CA PRO A 199 -13.32 -69.26 17.74
C PRO A 199 -12.82 -67.85 17.38
N VAL A 200 -13.71 -66.86 17.42
CA VAL A 200 -13.36 -65.45 17.15
C VAL A 200 -12.90 -64.77 18.44
N VAL A 201 -11.58 -64.73 18.65
CA VAL A 201 -10.96 -64.19 19.88
C VAL A 201 -10.41 -62.77 19.73
N ARG A 202 -10.33 -62.23 18.51
CA ARG A 202 -9.80 -60.87 18.20
C ARG A 202 -10.30 -60.36 16.85
N GLY A 203 -10.14 -59.06 16.60
CA GLY A 203 -10.47 -58.45 15.30
C GLY A 203 -11.97 -58.30 15.06
N CYS A 204 -12.73 -58.04 16.13
CA CYS A 204 -14.19 -57.93 16.10
C CYS A 204 -14.66 -56.86 15.11
N SER A 205 -13.99 -55.70 15.08
CA SER A 205 -14.27 -54.62 14.12
C SER A 205 -13.89 -54.94 12.66
N GLY A 206 -13.28 -56.09 12.40
CA GLY A 206 -12.98 -56.59 11.05
C GLY A 206 -14.25 -56.95 10.28
N CYS A 207 -15.22 -57.56 10.96
CA CYS A 207 -16.50 -57.99 10.39
C CYS A 207 -17.69 -57.19 10.93
N HIS A 208 -17.58 -56.65 12.15
CA HIS A 208 -18.64 -55.87 12.78
C HIS A 208 -18.38 -54.37 12.68
N ASN A 209 -19.45 -53.60 12.59
CA ASN A 209 -19.46 -52.18 12.88
C ASN A 209 -19.82 -52.00 14.37
N PRO A 210 -18.89 -51.55 15.23
CA PRO A 210 -19.12 -51.47 16.67
C PRO A 210 -20.12 -50.36 17.07
N HIS A 211 -20.61 -49.57 16.11
CA HIS A 211 -21.55 -48.48 16.36
C HIS A 211 -22.98 -48.83 15.92
N SER A 212 -23.18 -49.00 14.62
CA SER A 212 -24.47 -49.38 14.07
C SER A 212 -24.35 -49.98 12.66
N SER A 213 -25.33 -50.77 12.26
CA SER A 213 -25.42 -51.38 10.94
C SER A 213 -26.86 -51.55 10.46
N ASP A 214 -27.04 -51.60 9.14
CA ASP A 214 -28.31 -51.99 8.51
C ASP A 214 -28.46 -53.52 8.42
N THR A 215 -27.40 -54.27 8.74
CA THR A 215 -27.39 -55.73 8.72
C THR A 215 -27.49 -56.33 10.13
N PRO A 216 -28.25 -57.44 10.32
CA PRO A 216 -28.38 -58.09 11.61
C PRO A 216 -27.02 -58.49 12.21
N GLY A 217 -26.89 -58.37 13.53
CA GLY A 217 -25.65 -58.70 14.24
C GLY A 217 -24.53 -57.69 14.03
N LEU A 218 -24.85 -56.46 13.61
CA LEU A 218 -23.89 -55.36 13.41
C LEU A 218 -22.81 -55.67 12.37
N LEU A 219 -23.08 -56.47 11.34
CA LEU A 219 -22.09 -56.75 10.29
C LEU A 219 -21.82 -55.50 9.42
N LYS A 220 -20.73 -55.44 8.68
CA LYS A 220 -20.44 -54.27 7.83
C LYS A 220 -21.46 -54.09 6.69
N SER A 221 -21.63 -52.86 6.22
CA SER A 221 -22.68 -52.48 5.26
C SER A 221 -22.51 -53.07 3.84
N THR A 222 -21.29 -53.28 3.37
CA THR A 222 -21.01 -53.93 2.08
C THR A 222 -20.25 -55.21 2.36
N MET A 223 -20.84 -56.38 2.09
CA MET A 223 -20.17 -57.67 2.29
C MET A 223 -20.35 -58.61 1.12
N HIS A 224 -19.47 -59.59 1.02
CA HIS A 224 -19.63 -60.68 0.08
C HIS A 224 -20.83 -61.56 0.46
N GLN A 225 -21.60 -61.97 -0.54
CA GLN A 225 -22.79 -62.80 -0.34
C GLN A 225 -22.52 -64.10 0.45
N PRO A 226 -21.41 -64.85 0.21
CA PRO A 226 -21.06 -66.00 1.04
C PRO A 226 -20.85 -65.69 2.53
N VAL A 227 -20.45 -64.47 2.89
CA VAL A 227 -20.27 -64.06 4.30
C VAL A 227 -21.63 -63.79 4.94
N ILE A 228 -22.54 -63.11 4.22
CA ILE A 228 -23.91 -62.83 4.69
C ILE A 228 -24.70 -64.14 4.88
N SER A 229 -24.58 -65.07 3.94
CA SER A 229 -25.17 -66.41 4.06
C SER A 229 -24.41 -67.33 5.04
N GLY A 230 -23.26 -66.86 5.55
CA GLY A 230 -22.32 -67.56 6.44
C GLY A 230 -21.85 -68.92 5.91
N GLN A 231 -21.62 -68.98 4.61
CA GLN A 231 -20.97 -70.06 3.89
C GLN A 231 -19.43 -69.95 4.02
N CYS A 232 -18.94 -69.72 5.25
CA CYS A 232 -17.54 -69.42 5.54
C CYS A 232 -16.59 -70.50 5.02
N GLN A 233 -17.05 -71.76 5.05
CA GLN A 233 -16.30 -72.94 4.63
C GLN A 233 -15.98 -72.97 3.12
N GLN A 234 -16.60 -72.14 2.28
CA GLN A 234 -16.24 -72.07 0.85
C GLN A 234 -14.81 -71.53 0.65
N CYS A 235 -14.39 -70.62 1.53
CA CYS A 235 -13.08 -69.97 1.45
C CYS A 235 -12.18 -70.34 2.64
N HIS A 236 -12.77 -70.69 3.79
CA HIS A 236 -12.04 -70.97 5.03
C HIS A 236 -12.04 -72.44 5.44
N GLY A 237 -11.00 -72.85 6.17
CA GLY A 237 -10.91 -74.12 6.91
C GLY A 237 -10.65 -73.86 8.40
N ALA A 238 -10.62 -74.94 9.19
CA ALA A 238 -10.24 -74.89 10.60
C ALA A 238 -9.03 -75.81 10.84
N ALA A 239 -7.96 -75.27 11.43
CA ALA A 239 -6.79 -76.05 11.84
C ALA A 239 -6.34 -75.56 13.22
N ALA A 240 -6.18 -76.48 14.18
CA ALA A 240 -5.65 -76.22 15.53
C ALA A 240 -6.30 -75.01 16.26
N GLY A 241 -7.63 -74.87 16.20
CA GLY A 241 -8.34 -73.78 16.86
C GLY A 241 -8.20 -72.41 16.19
N ALA A 242 -7.68 -72.34 14.95
CA ALA A 242 -7.55 -71.13 14.17
C ALA A 242 -8.24 -71.24 12.78
N ILE A 243 -8.73 -70.10 12.27
CA ILE A 243 -9.38 -69.98 10.96
C ILE A 243 -8.29 -69.83 9.88
N THR A 244 -8.26 -70.72 8.88
CA THR A 244 -7.30 -70.70 7.75
C THR A 244 -8.00 -70.45 6.40
N VAL A 245 -7.25 -70.08 5.36
CA VAL A 245 -7.77 -69.93 3.97
C VAL A 245 -7.44 -71.17 3.14
N LYS A 246 -8.36 -71.62 2.27
CA LYS A 246 -8.20 -72.86 1.49
C LYS A 246 -7.20 -72.77 0.33
N LYS A 247 -6.95 -71.57 -0.20
CA LYS A 247 -5.97 -71.26 -1.26
C LYS A 247 -5.47 -69.82 -1.11
N GLU A 248 -4.48 -69.44 -1.92
CA GLU A 248 -4.02 -68.05 -2.06
C GLU A 248 -5.19 -67.12 -2.41
N ALA A 249 -5.25 -65.98 -1.73
CA ALA A 249 -6.49 -65.22 -1.60
C ALA A 249 -6.91 -64.51 -2.89
N ASN A 250 -5.97 -63.98 -3.70
CA ASN A 250 -6.29 -63.37 -4.99
C ASN A 250 -6.75 -64.43 -6.02
N THR A 251 -6.21 -65.64 -5.94
CA THR A 251 -6.63 -66.77 -6.80
C THR A 251 -8.06 -67.21 -6.46
N LEU A 252 -8.42 -67.20 -5.17
CA LEU A 252 -9.80 -67.43 -4.75
C LEU A 252 -10.75 -66.37 -5.32
N CYS A 253 -10.37 -65.09 -5.30
CA CYS A 253 -11.18 -64.02 -5.89
C CYS A 253 -11.45 -64.25 -7.38
N LEU A 254 -10.43 -64.64 -8.14
CA LEU A 254 -10.52 -64.83 -9.59
C LEU A 254 -11.35 -66.05 -10.03
N ASN A 255 -11.61 -67.00 -9.13
CA ASN A 255 -12.49 -68.13 -9.41
C ASN A 255 -13.95 -67.69 -9.64
N CYS A 256 -14.36 -66.57 -9.03
CA CYS A 256 -15.68 -65.98 -9.19
C CYS A 256 -15.65 -64.66 -9.99
N HIS A 257 -14.59 -63.86 -9.85
CA HIS A 257 -14.43 -62.57 -10.54
C HIS A 257 -13.48 -62.67 -11.74
N LYS A 258 -13.97 -63.19 -12.88
CA LYS A 258 -13.19 -63.28 -14.12
C LYS A 258 -12.73 -61.88 -14.57
N LYS A 259 -11.43 -61.72 -14.88
CA LYS A 259 -10.90 -60.48 -15.46
C LYS A 259 -11.52 -60.25 -16.84
N SER A 260 -11.83 -59.00 -17.19
CA SER A 260 -12.40 -58.69 -18.50
C SER A 260 -11.40 -59.01 -19.62
N SER A 261 -11.65 -60.09 -20.35
CA SER A 261 -10.87 -60.55 -21.50
C SER A 261 -11.22 -59.72 -22.74
N GLY A 262 -10.75 -58.47 -22.82
CA GLY A 262 -11.00 -57.64 -24.01
C GLY A 262 -10.99 -56.13 -23.82
N ALA A 263 -10.42 -55.59 -22.74
CA ALA A 263 -10.36 -54.14 -22.56
C ALA A 263 -9.41 -53.50 -23.61
N THR A 264 -9.94 -53.05 -24.74
CA THR A 264 -9.26 -52.15 -25.67
C THR A 264 -9.10 -50.79 -24.99
N GLY A 265 -7.96 -50.56 -24.33
CA GLY A 265 -7.72 -49.31 -23.61
C GLY A 265 -6.59 -49.35 -22.60
N GLN A 266 -6.49 -48.30 -21.80
CA GLN A 266 -5.57 -48.22 -20.67
C GLN A 266 -6.11 -49.10 -19.52
N VAL A 267 -5.22 -49.86 -18.89
CA VAL A 267 -5.53 -50.78 -17.79
C VAL A 267 -4.72 -50.37 -16.56
N HIS A 268 -5.38 -50.30 -15.41
CA HIS A 268 -4.74 -50.01 -14.14
C HIS A 268 -3.82 -51.16 -13.72
N GLN A 269 -2.55 -50.87 -13.43
CA GLN A 269 -1.51 -51.89 -13.25
C GLN A 269 -1.82 -52.93 -12.14
N PRO A 270 -2.28 -52.57 -10.92
CA PRO A 270 -2.59 -53.58 -9.90
C PRO A 270 -3.71 -54.55 -10.31
N TYR A 271 -4.66 -54.08 -11.14
CA TYR A 271 -5.72 -54.91 -11.71
C TYR A 271 -5.17 -55.87 -12.77
N ARG A 272 -4.29 -55.37 -13.65
CA ARG A 272 -3.55 -56.22 -14.61
C ARG A 272 -2.80 -57.34 -13.88
N ASP A 273 -2.11 -57.00 -12.80
CA ASP A 273 -1.29 -57.94 -12.00
C ASP A 273 -2.12 -58.89 -11.11
N GLY A 274 -3.44 -58.70 -11.01
CA GLY A 274 -4.32 -59.57 -10.19
C GLY A 274 -4.20 -59.38 -8.69
N LYS A 275 -3.74 -58.20 -8.23
CA LYS A 275 -3.56 -57.89 -6.81
C LYS A 275 -4.84 -57.29 -6.22
N CYS A 276 -5.90 -58.09 -6.12
CA CYS A 276 -7.23 -57.65 -5.70
C CYS A 276 -7.24 -57.10 -4.27
N LEU A 277 -6.58 -57.79 -3.33
CA LEU A 277 -6.56 -57.41 -1.91
C LEU A 277 -5.74 -56.16 -1.59
N GLY A 278 -4.98 -55.63 -2.55
CA GLY A 278 -4.34 -54.33 -2.41
C GLY A 278 -5.36 -53.19 -2.35
N CYS A 279 -6.54 -53.41 -2.92
CA CYS A 279 -7.59 -52.40 -3.06
C CYS A 279 -8.92 -52.82 -2.42
N HIS A 280 -9.24 -54.11 -2.39
CA HIS A 280 -10.51 -54.64 -1.91
C HIS A 280 -10.37 -55.41 -0.60
N ALA A 281 -11.38 -55.30 0.28
CA ALA A 281 -11.53 -56.14 1.47
C ALA A 281 -12.16 -57.49 1.07
N ALA A 282 -11.58 -58.59 1.55
CA ALA A 282 -11.97 -59.94 1.16
C ALA A 282 -13.34 -60.40 1.71
N HIS A 283 -13.83 -59.81 2.80
CA HIS A 283 -15.05 -60.25 3.50
C HIS A 283 -16.15 -59.21 3.53
N GLY A 284 -15.78 -57.97 3.89
CA GLY A 284 -16.71 -56.87 4.05
C GLY A 284 -15.99 -55.54 4.23
N SER A 285 -16.66 -54.46 3.85
CA SER A 285 -16.20 -53.08 3.98
C SER A 285 -17.36 -52.13 4.25
N GLU A 286 -17.05 -50.97 4.83
CA GLU A 286 -17.98 -49.83 4.90
C GLU A 286 -17.96 -49.00 3.61
N PHE A 287 -17.15 -49.38 2.61
CA PHE A 287 -16.96 -48.63 1.37
C PHE A 287 -17.53 -49.39 0.17
N ALA A 288 -18.19 -48.65 -0.72
CA ALA A 288 -18.76 -49.18 -1.96
C ALA A 288 -17.71 -49.96 -2.77
N SER A 289 -18.17 -50.98 -3.52
CA SER A 289 -17.29 -51.90 -4.26
C SER A 289 -16.27 -52.63 -3.38
N MET A 290 -16.56 -52.80 -2.09
CA MET A 290 -15.72 -53.55 -1.15
C MET A 290 -14.30 -52.99 -1.02
N LEU A 291 -14.08 -51.69 -1.18
CA LEU A 291 -12.73 -51.13 -1.06
C LEU A 291 -12.19 -51.31 0.37
N ALA A 292 -10.90 -51.61 0.52
CA ALA A 292 -10.27 -51.82 1.84
C ALA A 292 -10.16 -50.52 2.65
N LYS A 293 -10.20 -49.37 1.97
CA LYS A 293 -10.11 -48.01 2.52
C LYS A 293 -11.00 -47.08 1.68
N PRO A 294 -11.31 -45.86 2.15
CA PRO A 294 -11.96 -44.86 1.30
C PRO A 294 -11.17 -44.68 -0.01
N ALA A 295 -11.88 -44.56 -1.14
CA ALA A 295 -11.27 -44.54 -2.48
C ALA A 295 -10.11 -43.53 -2.59
N ALA A 296 -10.27 -42.34 -2.02
CA ALA A 296 -9.23 -41.31 -1.98
C ALA A 296 -7.95 -41.78 -1.28
N GLN A 297 -8.08 -42.33 -0.07
CA GLN A 297 -6.95 -42.79 0.74
C GLN A 297 -6.25 -43.97 0.08
N LEU A 298 -7.03 -44.85 -0.54
CA LEU A 298 -6.52 -46.00 -1.26
C LEU A 298 -5.73 -45.58 -2.51
N CYS A 299 -6.33 -44.78 -3.39
CA CYS A 299 -5.68 -44.33 -4.61
C CYS A 299 -4.42 -43.52 -4.31
N LEU A 300 -4.47 -42.59 -3.35
CA LEU A 300 -3.34 -41.73 -2.99
C LEU A 300 -2.20 -42.47 -2.26
N SER A 301 -2.44 -43.68 -1.74
CA SER A 301 -1.37 -44.50 -1.18
C SER A 301 -0.35 -44.95 -2.23
N CYS A 302 -0.78 -45.05 -3.50
CA CYS A 302 0.09 -45.34 -4.65
C CYS A 302 0.32 -44.10 -5.53
N HIS A 303 -0.65 -43.18 -5.62
CA HIS A 303 -0.57 -41.95 -6.43
C HIS A 303 -0.12 -40.73 -5.60
N VAL A 304 1.02 -40.86 -4.91
CA VAL A 304 1.53 -39.87 -3.94
C VAL A 304 1.87 -38.51 -4.56
N ASP A 305 2.18 -38.46 -5.84
CA ASP A 305 2.51 -37.22 -6.56
C ASP A 305 1.31 -36.27 -6.69
N MET A 306 0.08 -36.78 -6.50
CA MET A 306 -1.12 -35.96 -6.46
C MET A 306 -1.27 -35.18 -5.13
N VAL A 307 -0.55 -35.56 -4.07
CA VAL A 307 -0.66 -34.99 -2.72
C VAL A 307 0.27 -33.79 -2.51
N LYS A 308 1.33 -33.63 -3.31
CA LYS A 308 2.42 -32.67 -3.06
C LYS A 308 2.19 -31.22 -3.55
N VAL A 309 0.99 -30.87 -4.01
CA VAL A 309 0.75 -29.51 -4.54
C VAL A 309 0.19 -28.61 -3.45
N LYS A 310 0.96 -27.60 -3.03
CA LYS A 310 0.48 -26.50 -2.18
C LYS A 310 -0.53 -25.66 -2.98
N ALA A 311 -1.76 -26.14 -3.08
CA ALA A 311 -2.77 -25.60 -4.01
C ALA A 311 -3.52 -24.42 -3.39
N VAL A 312 -3.74 -23.38 -4.19
CA VAL A 312 -4.58 -22.22 -3.82
C VAL A 312 -6.05 -22.53 -4.09
N SER A 313 -6.34 -23.45 -5.02
CA SER A 313 -7.68 -23.88 -5.38
C SER A 313 -7.66 -25.38 -5.65
N GLU A 314 -8.63 -26.09 -5.08
CA GLU A 314 -8.85 -27.52 -5.28
C GLU A 314 -10.28 -27.75 -5.76
N HIS A 315 -10.45 -28.73 -6.65
CA HIS A 315 -11.76 -29.10 -7.18
C HIS A 315 -12.48 -29.98 -6.17
N ALA A 316 -13.76 -29.70 -5.90
CA ALA A 316 -14.51 -30.35 -4.84
C ALA A 316 -14.50 -31.89 -4.93
N PRO A 317 -14.83 -32.53 -6.07
CA PRO A 317 -14.65 -33.97 -6.26
C PRO A 317 -13.25 -34.51 -5.95
N SER A 318 -12.19 -33.76 -6.27
CA SER A 318 -10.81 -34.15 -5.97
C SER A 318 -10.50 -34.02 -4.47
N LYS A 319 -10.98 -32.96 -3.82
CA LYS A 319 -10.79 -32.69 -2.39
C LYS A 319 -11.57 -33.67 -1.51
N GLU A 320 -12.79 -33.99 -1.93
CA GLU A 320 -13.67 -34.97 -1.29
C GLU A 320 -13.26 -36.41 -1.60
N GLY A 321 -12.30 -36.59 -2.52
CA GLY A 321 -11.74 -37.90 -2.80
C GLY A 321 -12.63 -38.81 -3.65
N ASN A 322 -13.59 -38.22 -4.35
CA ASN A 322 -14.49 -38.90 -5.28
C ASN A 322 -13.82 -39.10 -6.65
N CYS A 323 -12.66 -39.78 -6.65
CA CYS A 323 -11.86 -40.00 -7.86
C CYS A 323 -12.66 -40.75 -8.94
N LEU A 324 -13.51 -41.68 -8.50
CA LEU A 324 -14.30 -42.55 -9.37
C LEU A 324 -15.48 -41.83 -10.05
N ALA A 325 -15.78 -40.57 -9.72
CA ALA A 325 -16.74 -39.78 -10.48
C ALA A 325 -16.27 -39.54 -11.92
N CYS A 326 -14.96 -39.29 -12.09
CA CYS A 326 -14.36 -38.97 -13.38
C CYS A 326 -13.42 -40.06 -13.90
N HIS A 327 -12.82 -40.86 -13.01
CA HIS A 327 -11.90 -41.94 -13.36
C HIS A 327 -12.53 -43.33 -13.22
N SER A 328 -12.03 -44.27 -14.01
CA SER A 328 -12.28 -45.70 -13.85
C SER A 328 -11.16 -46.34 -13.03
N GLY A 329 -11.51 -47.16 -12.04
CA GLY A 329 -10.55 -47.84 -11.17
C GLY A 329 -9.82 -49.03 -11.81
N HIS A 330 -10.33 -49.52 -12.95
CA HIS A 330 -9.79 -50.70 -13.66
C HIS A 330 -9.34 -50.34 -15.07
N THR A 331 -10.27 -49.98 -15.96
CA THR A 331 -10.00 -49.81 -17.39
C THR A 331 -10.75 -48.64 -17.99
N SER A 332 -10.14 -47.94 -18.94
CA SER A 332 -10.80 -46.93 -19.78
C SER A 332 -10.06 -46.75 -21.11
N GLU A 333 -10.78 -46.34 -22.15
CA GLU A 333 -10.23 -46.09 -23.48
C GLU A 333 -9.31 -44.86 -23.54
N ARG A 334 -9.34 -43.99 -22.52
CA ARG A 334 -8.61 -42.71 -22.49
C ARG A 334 -7.44 -42.75 -21.51
N LYS A 335 -6.41 -41.95 -21.81
CA LYS A 335 -5.24 -41.76 -20.93
C LYS A 335 -5.68 -41.37 -19.51
N ALA A 336 -4.93 -41.82 -18.51
CA ALA A 336 -5.24 -41.65 -17.09
C ALA A 336 -6.61 -42.22 -16.64
N LEU A 337 -7.16 -43.20 -17.39
CA LEU A 337 -8.38 -43.93 -17.06
C LEU A 337 -9.64 -43.05 -16.91
N VAL A 338 -9.70 -41.95 -17.64
CA VAL A 338 -10.81 -40.98 -17.56
C VAL A 338 -12.04 -41.53 -18.29
N LYS A 339 -13.25 -41.36 -17.75
CA LYS A 339 -14.50 -41.98 -18.26
C LYS A 339 -15.05 -41.41 -19.59
N GLY A 340 -14.51 -40.30 -20.11
CA GLY A 340 -15.07 -39.58 -21.26
C GLY A 340 -14.28 -38.32 -21.68
N GLY A 341 -14.87 -37.51 -22.57
CA GLY A 341 -14.35 -36.21 -23.02
C GLY A 341 -14.48 -35.08 -22.00
N GLU A 342 -13.78 -33.96 -22.23
CA GLU A 342 -13.77 -32.81 -21.31
C GLU A 342 -15.20 -32.28 -21.07
N ASP A 343 -15.95 -32.08 -22.14
CA ASP A 343 -17.35 -31.67 -22.16
C ASP A 343 -18.26 -32.71 -21.49
N MET A 344 -18.12 -33.99 -21.85
CA MET A 344 -18.93 -35.09 -21.29
C MET A 344 -18.74 -35.29 -19.79
N ILE A 345 -17.56 -34.95 -19.24
CA ILE A 345 -17.27 -35.09 -17.81
C ILE A 345 -17.61 -33.81 -17.05
N CYS A 346 -17.28 -32.64 -17.61
CA CYS A 346 -17.40 -31.39 -16.89
C CYS A 346 -18.83 -30.82 -16.91
N LEU A 347 -19.54 -30.87 -18.04
CA LEU A 347 -20.83 -30.20 -18.22
C LEU A 347 -22.00 -30.79 -17.41
N PRO A 348 -22.09 -32.11 -17.13
CA PRO A 348 -23.13 -32.65 -16.27
C PRO A 348 -23.15 -32.05 -14.86
N CYS A 349 -21.98 -31.68 -14.33
CA CYS A 349 -21.87 -31.03 -13.01
C CYS A 349 -21.77 -29.50 -13.11
N HIS A 350 -21.13 -28.95 -14.14
CA HIS A 350 -20.92 -27.51 -14.32
C HIS A 350 -22.02 -26.88 -15.20
N THR A 351 -23.27 -27.00 -14.76
CA THR A 351 -24.47 -26.56 -15.50
C THR A 351 -24.57 -25.04 -15.67
N LYS A 352 -23.93 -24.23 -14.80
CA LYS A 352 -23.79 -22.76 -14.99
C LYS A 352 -22.87 -22.40 -16.17
N GLY A 353 -22.08 -23.35 -16.68
CA GLY A 353 -21.31 -23.23 -17.92
C GLY A 353 -22.15 -23.38 -19.19
N LYS A 354 -23.45 -23.71 -19.09
CA LYS A 354 -24.42 -23.66 -20.20
C LYS A 354 -24.55 -22.28 -20.84
N GLY A 355 -23.92 -21.25 -20.26
CA GLY A 355 -23.68 -19.98 -20.92
C GLY A 355 -22.98 -20.11 -22.27
N SER A 356 -22.40 -21.26 -22.62
CA SER A 356 -21.99 -21.62 -23.99
C SER A 356 -23.09 -21.41 -25.07
N ALA A 357 -24.36 -21.34 -24.68
CA ALA A 357 -25.49 -21.02 -25.55
C ALA A 357 -25.84 -19.51 -25.65
N GLN A 358 -25.17 -18.62 -24.90
CA GLN A 358 -25.35 -17.18 -25.01
C GLN A 358 -24.51 -16.57 -26.14
N ALA A 359 -25.04 -15.53 -26.80
CA ALA A 359 -24.52 -14.94 -28.03
C ALA A 359 -23.06 -14.42 -27.98
N MET A 360 -22.49 -14.23 -26.78
CA MET A 360 -21.12 -13.73 -26.58
C MET A 360 -20.34 -14.60 -25.61
N THR A 361 -19.90 -15.77 -26.09
CA THR A 361 -19.08 -16.74 -25.34
C THR A 361 -17.65 -16.76 -25.83
N HIS A 362 -16.71 -16.99 -24.91
CA HIS A 362 -15.30 -17.10 -25.27
C HIS A 362 -15.06 -18.40 -26.07
N ALA A 363 -14.38 -18.30 -27.22
CA ALA A 363 -14.33 -19.38 -28.22
C ALA A 363 -13.85 -20.76 -27.68
N PRO A 364 -12.76 -20.87 -26.89
CA PRO A 364 -12.38 -22.11 -26.21
C PRO A 364 -13.48 -22.74 -25.33
N ALA A 365 -14.27 -21.91 -24.63
CA ALA A 365 -15.37 -22.39 -23.80
C ALA A 365 -16.53 -22.91 -24.65
N ARG A 366 -16.85 -22.23 -25.77
CA ARG A 366 -17.85 -22.68 -26.75
C ARG A 366 -17.48 -24.02 -27.40
N GLN A 367 -16.20 -24.28 -27.57
CA GLN A 367 -15.67 -25.53 -28.16
C GLN A 367 -15.51 -26.68 -27.14
N GLY A 368 -15.88 -26.50 -25.87
CA GLY A 368 -15.73 -27.54 -24.84
C GLY A 368 -14.28 -27.82 -24.42
N LYS A 369 -13.33 -26.92 -24.72
CA LYS A 369 -11.91 -27.06 -24.39
C LYS A 369 -11.60 -26.49 -23.01
N CYS A 370 -12.19 -27.08 -21.97
CA CYS A 370 -12.10 -26.63 -20.59
C CYS A 370 -10.66 -26.66 -20.04
N LEU A 371 -9.88 -27.68 -20.40
CA LEU A 371 -8.54 -27.92 -19.87
C LEU A 371 -7.47 -26.98 -20.43
N PHE A 372 -7.82 -26.16 -21.42
CA PHE A 372 -6.95 -25.09 -21.94
C PHE A 372 -6.69 -24.02 -20.88
N CYS A 373 -7.73 -23.69 -20.10
CA CYS A 373 -7.65 -22.69 -19.04
C CYS A 373 -7.67 -23.32 -17.64
N HIS A 374 -8.35 -24.46 -17.46
CA HIS A 374 -8.54 -25.08 -16.14
C HIS A 374 -7.64 -26.30 -15.89
N LYS A 375 -7.24 -26.48 -14.64
CA LYS A 375 -6.56 -27.65 -14.09
C LYS A 375 -7.50 -28.34 -13.09
N PRO A 376 -8.15 -29.46 -13.45
CA PRO A 376 -9.38 -29.95 -12.82
C PRO A 376 -9.19 -30.61 -11.45
N HIS A 377 -7.97 -30.88 -11.01
CA HIS A 377 -7.72 -31.44 -9.66
C HIS A 377 -7.37 -30.33 -8.67
N SER A 378 -6.22 -29.70 -8.90
CA SER A 378 -5.68 -28.66 -8.03
C SER A 378 -4.83 -27.68 -8.82
N SER A 379 -4.89 -26.40 -8.45
CA SER A 379 -4.09 -25.34 -9.03
C SER A 379 -3.51 -24.40 -7.98
N GLY A 380 -2.31 -23.86 -8.26
CA GLY A 380 -1.74 -22.72 -7.55
C GLY A 380 -2.46 -21.39 -7.84
N SER A 381 -3.47 -21.37 -8.70
CA SER A 381 -4.29 -20.19 -9.01
C SER A 381 -5.76 -20.40 -8.63
N ARG A 382 -6.45 -19.31 -8.26
CA ARG A 382 -7.88 -19.34 -7.91
C ARG A 382 -8.71 -19.89 -9.08
N ARG A 383 -9.86 -20.49 -8.76
CA ARG A 383 -10.81 -21.06 -9.76
C ARG A 383 -10.17 -22.10 -10.69
N LEU A 384 -9.18 -22.82 -10.18
CA LEU A 384 -8.50 -23.90 -10.89
C LEU A 384 -7.86 -23.46 -12.21
N LEU A 385 -7.45 -22.21 -12.36
CA LEU A 385 -6.80 -21.75 -13.59
C LEU A 385 -5.38 -22.33 -13.73
N ARG A 386 -4.90 -22.60 -14.94
CA ARG A 386 -3.54 -23.13 -15.19
C ARG A 386 -2.41 -22.18 -14.77
N SER A 387 -2.68 -20.87 -14.77
CA SER A 387 -1.77 -19.82 -14.31
C SER A 387 -2.58 -18.68 -13.68
N ASN A 388 -1.89 -17.67 -13.14
CA ASN A 388 -2.55 -16.44 -12.68
C ASN A 388 -3.44 -15.87 -13.79
N GLU A 389 -4.64 -15.45 -13.42
CA GLU A 389 -5.67 -14.94 -14.32
C GLU A 389 -5.16 -13.87 -15.29
N GLY A 390 -4.42 -12.88 -14.80
CA GLY A 390 -3.85 -11.84 -15.64
C GLY A 390 -2.85 -12.40 -16.66
N SER A 391 -1.95 -13.28 -16.24
CA SER A 391 -0.98 -13.91 -17.15
C SER A 391 -1.66 -14.82 -18.18
N LEU A 392 -2.70 -15.55 -17.76
CA LEU A 392 -3.46 -16.47 -18.62
C LEU A 392 -4.23 -15.71 -19.71
N CYS A 393 -4.92 -14.63 -19.35
CA CYS A 393 -5.68 -13.85 -20.32
C CYS A 393 -4.74 -13.08 -21.25
N LEU A 394 -3.68 -12.46 -20.71
CA LEU A 394 -2.77 -11.60 -21.46
C LEU A 394 -1.79 -12.37 -22.36
N SER A 395 -1.59 -13.68 -22.17
CA SER A 395 -0.84 -14.49 -23.13
C SER A 395 -1.51 -14.54 -24.51
N CYS A 396 -2.83 -14.37 -24.55
CA CYS A 396 -3.61 -14.29 -25.79
C CYS A 396 -3.99 -12.84 -26.13
N HIS A 397 -4.38 -12.02 -25.15
CA HIS A 397 -4.77 -10.62 -25.33
C HIS A 397 -3.57 -9.66 -25.32
N LYS A 398 -2.69 -9.80 -26.31
CA LYS A 398 -1.41 -9.06 -26.38
C LYS A 398 -1.58 -7.54 -26.41
N GLU A 399 -2.61 -7.03 -27.07
CA GLU A 399 -2.85 -5.58 -27.13
C GLU A 399 -3.28 -5.02 -25.77
N THR A 400 -4.16 -5.72 -25.06
CA THR A 400 -4.50 -5.40 -23.67
C THR A 400 -3.28 -5.52 -22.76
N ALA A 401 -2.36 -6.46 -23.02
CA ALA A 401 -1.14 -6.62 -22.25
C ALA A 401 -0.23 -5.38 -22.34
N ARG A 402 -0.17 -4.73 -23.50
CA ARG A 402 0.57 -3.46 -23.70
C ARG A 402 0.02 -2.33 -22.84
N GLN A 403 -1.27 -2.33 -22.54
CA GLN A 403 -1.89 -1.32 -21.66
C GLN A 403 -1.35 -1.38 -20.22
N LYS A 404 -0.73 -2.49 -19.78
CA LYS A 404 -0.07 -2.57 -18.47
C LYS A 404 1.16 -1.68 -18.33
N ALA A 405 1.74 -1.20 -19.44
CA ALA A 405 2.87 -0.29 -19.43
C ALA A 405 2.45 1.19 -19.28
N LYS A 406 1.14 1.48 -19.32
CA LYS A 406 0.63 2.85 -19.14
C LYS A 406 0.79 3.32 -17.69
N ILE A 407 0.89 4.63 -17.50
CA ILE A 407 1.24 5.26 -16.22
C ILE A 407 0.13 5.09 -15.17
N SER A 408 -1.13 5.10 -15.59
CA SER A 408 -2.29 5.19 -14.70
C SER A 408 -3.18 3.97 -14.87
N LEU A 409 -3.00 2.99 -13.99
CA LEU A 409 -3.64 1.67 -14.11
C LEU A 409 -4.86 1.55 -13.19
N HIS A 410 -5.95 0.98 -13.71
CA HIS A 410 -7.08 0.57 -12.88
C HIS A 410 -6.66 -0.61 -11.98
N ARG A 411 -6.90 -0.51 -10.67
CA ARG A 411 -6.33 -1.47 -9.69
C ARG A 411 -6.72 -2.94 -9.97
N PRO A 412 -7.99 -3.30 -10.23
CA PRO A 412 -8.35 -4.67 -10.63
C PRO A 412 -7.61 -5.16 -11.88
N PHE A 413 -7.33 -4.27 -12.84
CA PHE A 413 -6.58 -4.59 -14.06
C PHE A 413 -5.08 -4.78 -13.78
N ALA A 414 -4.48 -3.90 -12.98
CA ALA A 414 -3.09 -4.01 -12.52
C ALA A 414 -2.84 -5.34 -11.80
N ASP A 415 -3.76 -5.69 -10.89
CA ASP A 415 -3.72 -6.92 -10.09
C ASP A 415 -4.05 -8.18 -10.92
N GLY A 416 -4.40 -8.03 -12.21
CA GLY A 416 -4.68 -9.16 -13.12
C GLY A 416 -6.02 -9.84 -12.85
N GLN A 417 -6.97 -9.15 -12.23
CA GLN A 417 -8.27 -9.70 -11.81
C GLN A 417 -9.34 -9.45 -12.89
N CYS A 418 -9.11 -9.96 -14.09
CA CYS A 418 -9.92 -9.70 -15.29
C CYS A 418 -11.41 -10.05 -15.09
N SER A 419 -11.69 -11.14 -14.40
CA SER A 419 -13.05 -11.63 -14.13
C SER A 419 -13.78 -10.86 -13.03
N GLN A 420 -13.23 -9.77 -12.51
CA GLN A 420 -14.05 -8.84 -11.74
C GLN A 420 -15.03 -8.10 -12.66
N CYS A 421 -14.55 -7.66 -13.82
CA CYS A 421 -15.33 -6.91 -14.81
C CYS A 421 -15.83 -7.81 -15.95
N HIS A 422 -15.05 -8.83 -16.33
CA HIS A 422 -15.41 -9.76 -17.41
C HIS A 422 -16.03 -11.06 -16.89
N ALA A 423 -16.84 -11.68 -17.74
CA ALA A 423 -17.46 -12.99 -17.59
C ALA A 423 -16.89 -13.92 -18.67
N PRO A 424 -15.73 -14.57 -18.45
CA PRO A 424 -14.99 -15.29 -19.48
C PRO A 424 -15.70 -16.52 -20.06
N HIS A 425 -16.83 -16.95 -19.48
CA HIS A 425 -17.66 -18.03 -20.01
C HIS A 425 -18.91 -17.52 -20.76
N GLY A 426 -19.13 -16.20 -20.79
CA GLY A 426 -20.31 -15.55 -21.35
C GLY A 426 -20.91 -14.54 -20.38
N GLY A 427 -21.15 -13.32 -20.85
CA GLY A 427 -21.73 -12.23 -20.05
C GLY A 427 -22.74 -11.40 -20.85
N PRO A 428 -23.63 -10.65 -20.17
CA PRO A 428 -24.68 -9.87 -20.83
C PRO A 428 -24.13 -8.65 -21.59
N GLY A 429 -22.94 -8.14 -21.25
CA GLY A 429 -22.34 -6.98 -21.90
C GLY A 429 -21.46 -7.33 -23.12
N LYS A 430 -21.30 -6.37 -24.04
CA LYS A 430 -20.31 -6.45 -25.13
C LYS A 430 -18.92 -6.74 -24.56
N ALA A 431 -18.09 -7.48 -25.31
CA ALA A 431 -16.78 -7.98 -24.84
C ALA A 431 -16.86 -8.81 -23.53
N MET A 432 -17.98 -9.50 -23.32
CA MET A 432 -18.21 -10.39 -22.18
C MET A 432 -18.10 -9.65 -20.84
N LEU A 433 -18.58 -8.42 -20.74
CA LEU A 433 -18.66 -7.72 -19.46
C LEU A 433 -19.78 -8.31 -18.61
N LYS A 434 -19.59 -8.31 -17.28
CA LYS A 434 -20.60 -8.79 -16.32
C LYS A 434 -21.88 -7.95 -16.30
N GLU A 435 -21.77 -6.70 -16.72
CA GLU A 435 -22.88 -5.74 -16.77
C GLU A 435 -22.64 -4.78 -17.95
N SER A 436 -23.70 -4.10 -18.39
CA SER A 436 -23.61 -3.08 -19.43
C SER A 436 -22.82 -1.86 -18.99
N LEU A 437 -22.11 -1.23 -19.93
CA LEU A 437 -21.47 0.08 -19.75
C LEU A 437 -22.48 1.23 -19.90
N GLU A 438 -23.69 0.96 -20.38
CA GLU A 438 -24.75 1.96 -20.52
C GLU A 438 -25.05 2.65 -19.19
N ARG A 439 -25.07 3.99 -19.20
CA ARG A 439 -25.24 4.83 -18.00
C ARG A 439 -24.22 4.53 -16.88
N GLY A 440 -23.05 3.97 -17.22
CA GLY A 440 -21.98 3.68 -16.27
C GLY A 440 -22.32 2.60 -15.23
N LYS A 441 -23.33 1.74 -15.48
CA LYS A 441 -23.82 0.73 -14.52
C LYS A 441 -22.71 -0.17 -13.98
N LEU A 442 -21.86 -0.72 -14.85
CA LEU A 442 -20.72 -1.55 -14.44
C LEU A 442 -19.78 -0.79 -13.50
N CYS A 443 -19.38 0.43 -13.85
CA CYS A 443 -18.45 1.24 -13.06
C CYS A 443 -19.04 1.63 -11.70
N LEU A 444 -20.31 2.07 -11.68
CA LEU A 444 -21.01 2.53 -10.48
C LEU A 444 -21.36 1.42 -9.49
N SER A 445 -21.29 0.14 -9.91
CA SER A 445 -21.42 -1.00 -8.99
C SER A 445 -20.27 -1.08 -7.98
N CYS A 446 -19.08 -0.59 -8.37
CA CYS A 446 -17.89 -0.55 -7.53
C CYS A 446 -17.55 0.86 -7.04
N HIS A 447 -18.02 1.90 -7.75
CA HIS A 447 -17.83 3.32 -7.38
C HIS A 447 -19.16 4.01 -7.00
N PRO A 448 -19.82 3.59 -5.90
CA PRO A 448 -21.11 4.15 -5.50
C PRO A 448 -21.03 5.61 -5.05
N SER A 449 -19.90 6.04 -4.48
CA SER A 449 -19.65 7.40 -3.99
C SER A 449 -19.64 8.45 -5.10
N ALA A 450 -19.48 8.04 -6.36
CA ALA A 450 -19.51 8.95 -7.50
C ALA A 450 -20.92 9.56 -7.75
N LYS A 451 -21.97 9.14 -7.04
CA LYS A 451 -23.36 9.55 -7.32
C LYS A 451 -23.86 10.84 -6.64
N SER A 452 -23.04 11.54 -5.84
CA SER A 452 -23.55 12.33 -4.70
C SER A 452 -23.74 13.86 -4.86
N ASP A 453 -23.38 14.51 -5.97
CA ASP A 453 -23.39 16.00 -6.01
C ASP A 453 -24.59 16.61 -6.75
N THR A 454 -24.97 17.85 -6.40
CA THR A 454 -26.12 18.58 -6.97
C THR A 454 -25.84 19.24 -8.33
N ASN A 455 -24.67 19.89 -8.53
CA ASN A 455 -24.28 20.38 -9.86
C ASN A 455 -23.36 19.35 -10.52
N ARG A 456 -23.92 18.47 -11.34
CA ARG A 456 -23.19 17.39 -12.01
C ARG A 456 -22.88 17.75 -13.45
N HIS A 457 -21.68 17.38 -13.89
CA HIS A 457 -21.29 17.54 -15.28
C HIS A 457 -22.13 16.62 -16.19
N GLN A 458 -22.71 17.12 -17.29
CA GLN A 458 -23.69 16.38 -18.10
C GLN A 458 -23.22 15.01 -18.64
N PRO A 459 -22.02 14.89 -19.26
CA PRO A 459 -21.44 13.58 -19.61
C PRO A 459 -21.37 12.58 -18.44
N PHE A 460 -21.15 13.09 -17.23
CA PHE A 460 -21.11 12.25 -16.04
C PHE A 460 -22.51 11.76 -15.63
N VAL A 461 -23.53 12.63 -15.70
CA VAL A 461 -24.94 12.26 -15.48
C VAL A 461 -25.40 11.21 -16.49
N GLN A 462 -24.95 11.32 -17.74
CA GLN A 462 -25.25 10.37 -18.81
C GLN A 462 -24.47 9.05 -18.67
N GLY A 463 -23.57 8.93 -17.68
CA GLY A 463 -22.75 7.74 -17.45
C GLY A 463 -21.73 7.47 -18.55
N LYS A 464 -21.33 8.50 -19.28
CA LYS A 464 -20.35 8.46 -20.38
C LYS A 464 -18.91 8.49 -19.85
N CYS A 465 -18.61 7.62 -18.88
CA CYS A 465 -17.32 7.60 -18.18
C CYS A 465 -16.14 7.43 -19.15
N GLN A 466 -16.33 6.63 -20.20
CA GLN A 466 -15.28 6.26 -21.16
C GLN A 466 -14.88 7.36 -22.14
N HIS A 467 -15.61 8.47 -22.18
CA HIS A 467 -15.20 9.64 -22.95
C HIS A 467 -14.00 10.35 -22.33
N CYS A 468 -13.80 10.18 -21.01
CA CYS A 468 -12.70 10.79 -20.27
C CYS A 468 -11.75 9.74 -19.66
N HIS A 469 -12.26 8.59 -19.24
CA HIS A 469 -11.51 7.55 -18.53
C HIS A 469 -11.43 6.24 -19.33
N ASN A 470 -10.24 5.73 -19.55
CA ASN A 470 -10.00 4.38 -20.02
C ASN A 470 -10.29 3.35 -18.90
N ALA A 471 -11.03 2.29 -19.22
CA ALA A 471 -11.48 1.31 -18.23
C ALA A 471 -10.36 0.38 -17.70
N HIS A 472 -9.23 0.28 -18.42
CA HIS A 472 -8.10 -0.53 -18.00
C HIS A 472 -6.94 0.33 -17.52
N ALA A 473 -6.48 1.24 -18.37
CA ALA A 473 -5.32 2.08 -18.08
C ALA A 473 -5.25 3.29 -19.01
N GLY A 474 -4.74 4.40 -18.51
CA GLY A 474 -4.50 5.63 -19.27
C GLY A 474 -3.07 6.13 -19.11
N ASP A 475 -2.65 6.98 -20.03
CA ASP A 475 -1.31 7.58 -20.04
C ASP A 475 -1.21 8.78 -19.08
N HIS A 476 -2.34 9.23 -18.51
CA HIS A 476 -2.43 10.34 -17.58
C HIS A 476 -3.23 9.99 -16.31
N GLN A 477 -3.10 10.83 -15.27
CA GLN A 477 -3.76 10.63 -13.98
C GLN A 477 -5.28 10.43 -14.12
N GLY A 478 -5.85 9.51 -13.34
CA GLY A 478 -7.28 9.18 -13.42
C GLY A 478 -7.63 8.31 -14.63
N MET A 479 -6.68 7.53 -15.14
CA MET A 479 -6.84 6.61 -16.27
C MET A 479 -7.31 7.29 -17.57
N SER A 480 -6.94 8.54 -17.84
CA SER A 480 -7.28 9.18 -19.12
C SER A 480 -6.24 8.91 -20.20
N ASP A 481 -6.69 8.76 -21.46
CA ASP A 481 -5.81 8.55 -22.62
C ASP A 481 -5.16 9.85 -23.15
N LYS A 482 -5.67 11.01 -22.72
CA LYS A 482 -5.11 12.34 -23.00
C LYS A 482 -5.02 13.13 -21.70
N GLU A 483 -4.30 14.25 -21.72
CA GLU A 483 -4.32 15.22 -20.64
C GLU A 483 -5.76 15.70 -20.39
N VAL A 484 -6.17 15.71 -19.12
CA VAL A 484 -7.56 16.00 -18.73
C VAL A 484 -8.03 17.35 -19.25
N GLY A 485 -7.16 18.37 -19.24
CA GLY A 485 -7.50 19.68 -19.76
C GLY A 485 -7.78 19.71 -21.26
N GLN A 486 -7.05 18.92 -22.06
CA GLN A 486 -7.34 18.78 -23.49
C GLN A 486 -8.69 18.12 -23.73
N ILE A 487 -9.04 17.10 -22.93
CA ILE A 487 -10.36 16.44 -22.99
C ILE A 487 -11.47 17.45 -22.71
N CYS A 488 -11.28 18.33 -21.71
CA CYS A 488 -12.24 19.40 -21.43
C CYS A 488 -12.42 20.33 -22.64
N LEU A 489 -11.32 20.79 -23.25
CA LEU A 489 -11.37 21.74 -24.37
C LEU A 489 -11.82 21.13 -25.70
N ASP A 490 -11.74 19.81 -25.86
CA ASP A 490 -12.32 19.09 -27.00
C ASP A 490 -13.86 19.26 -27.03
N CYS A 491 -14.50 19.43 -25.85
CA CYS A 491 -15.92 19.75 -25.74
C CYS A 491 -16.21 21.24 -25.52
N HIS A 492 -15.40 21.94 -24.71
CA HIS A 492 -15.59 23.35 -24.35
C HIS A 492 -14.88 24.32 -25.32
N GLN A 493 -15.28 24.31 -26.59
CA GLN A 493 -14.65 25.10 -27.65
C GLN A 493 -14.69 26.62 -27.40
N GLN A 494 -15.77 27.13 -26.78
CA GLN A 494 -15.86 28.56 -26.41
C GLN A 494 -14.86 28.95 -25.32
N THR A 495 -14.54 28.05 -24.39
CA THR A 495 -13.49 28.31 -23.39
C THR A 495 -12.12 28.25 -24.04
N LYS A 496 -11.92 27.36 -25.02
CA LYS A 496 -10.66 27.21 -25.77
C LYS A 496 -10.26 28.50 -26.49
N THR A 497 -11.20 29.30 -26.99
CA THR A 497 -10.86 30.59 -27.63
C THR A 497 -10.21 31.58 -26.66
N LYS A 498 -10.52 31.50 -25.36
CA LYS A 498 -9.93 32.36 -24.32
C LYS A 498 -8.43 32.15 -24.11
N LEU A 499 -7.86 31.05 -24.59
CA LEU A 499 -6.40 30.83 -24.58
C LEU A 499 -5.64 31.81 -25.49
N LYS A 500 -6.34 32.48 -26.42
CA LYS A 500 -5.75 33.44 -27.35
C LYS A 500 -5.87 34.88 -26.87
N GLU A 501 -6.47 35.11 -25.71
CA GLU A 501 -6.66 36.44 -25.14
C GLU A 501 -5.35 37.07 -24.68
N LYS A 502 -5.34 38.41 -24.56
CA LYS A 502 -4.14 39.18 -24.21
C LYS A 502 -3.54 38.78 -22.85
N SER A 503 -4.40 38.46 -21.88
CA SER A 503 -4.00 37.98 -20.57
C SER A 503 -4.66 36.64 -20.30
N VAL A 504 -3.85 35.59 -20.09
CA VAL A 504 -4.32 34.24 -19.81
C VAL A 504 -3.81 33.79 -18.44
N HIS A 505 -4.67 33.16 -17.66
CA HIS A 505 -4.34 32.69 -16.33
C HIS A 505 -3.43 31.47 -16.46
N GLN A 506 -2.28 31.46 -15.75
CA GLN A 506 -1.24 30.46 -15.96
C GLN A 506 -1.74 28.99 -15.82
N PRO A 507 -2.51 28.62 -14.77
CA PRO A 507 -3.09 27.28 -14.68
C PRO A 507 -4.01 26.93 -15.85
N PHE A 508 -4.70 27.91 -16.42
CA PHE A 508 -5.55 27.71 -17.59
C PHE A 508 -4.72 27.55 -18.87
N ALA A 509 -3.64 28.33 -19.03
CA ALA A 509 -2.69 28.19 -20.14
C ALA A 509 -1.99 26.83 -20.14
N GLU A 510 -1.79 26.24 -18.95
CA GLU A 510 -1.24 24.90 -18.73
C GLU A 510 -2.32 23.79 -18.79
N LEU A 511 -3.57 24.13 -19.10
CA LEU A 511 -4.69 23.20 -19.17
C LEU A 511 -4.97 22.46 -17.83
N ALA A 512 -4.57 23.04 -16.70
CA ALA A 512 -4.78 22.49 -15.35
C ALA A 512 -6.20 22.77 -14.83
N CYS A 513 -7.23 22.40 -15.59
CA CYS A 513 -8.64 22.70 -15.30
C CYS A 513 -9.09 22.19 -13.92
N THR A 514 -8.59 21.01 -13.52
CA THR A 514 -8.98 20.33 -12.27
C THR A 514 -8.39 20.97 -11.01
N ALA A 515 -7.48 21.94 -11.15
CA ALA A 515 -7.01 22.76 -10.03
C ALA A 515 -8.12 23.68 -9.48
N CYS A 516 -9.10 24.03 -10.33
CA CYS A 516 -10.20 24.91 -9.96
C CYS A 516 -11.58 24.25 -10.11
N HIS A 517 -11.73 23.33 -11.07
CA HIS A 517 -13.01 22.68 -11.37
C HIS A 517 -13.04 21.22 -10.92
N ALA A 518 -14.18 20.79 -10.39
CA ALA A 518 -14.50 19.40 -10.11
C ALA A 518 -15.09 18.74 -11.36
N PRO A 519 -14.38 17.81 -12.04
CA PRO A 519 -14.78 17.27 -13.33
C PRO A 519 -16.02 16.36 -13.28
N HIS A 520 -16.38 15.84 -12.11
CA HIS A 520 -17.58 15.02 -11.90
C HIS A 520 -18.80 15.82 -11.41
N GLY A 521 -18.57 17.05 -10.95
CA GLY A 521 -19.57 17.91 -10.33
C GLY A 521 -19.12 18.46 -8.98
N SER A 522 -19.79 19.50 -8.51
CA SER A 522 -19.57 20.10 -7.18
C SER A 522 -20.87 20.71 -6.66
N ILE A 523 -21.00 20.84 -5.33
CA ILE A 523 -22.08 21.62 -4.73
C ILE A 523 -21.93 23.13 -4.99
N VAL A 524 -20.73 23.58 -5.38
CA VAL A 524 -20.44 24.99 -5.72
C VAL A 524 -20.80 25.25 -7.19
N ALA A 525 -21.39 26.42 -7.45
CA ALA A 525 -21.75 26.86 -8.79
C ALA A 525 -20.55 26.78 -9.77
N ASN A 526 -20.83 26.55 -11.06
CA ASN A 526 -19.83 26.39 -12.12
C ASN A 526 -18.84 25.22 -11.88
N ASN A 527 -19.25 24.22 -11.11
CA ASN A 527 -18.44 23.05 -10.75
C ASN A 527 -17.09 23.42 -10.12
N LEU A 528 -17.02 24.50 -9.35
CA LEU A 528 -15.77 24.89 -8.68
C LEU A 528 -15.48 23.98 -7.49
N ILE A 529 -14.21 23.72 -7.18
CA ILE A 529 -13.83 22.92 -6.01
C ILE A 529 -14.05 23.68 -4.69
N LYS A 530 -14.07 25.02 -4.74
CA LYS A 530 -14.30 25.95 -3.62
C LYS A 530 -15.01 27.20 -4.15
N PRO A 531 -15.76 27.94 -3.33
CA PRO A 531 -16.38 29.22 -3.73
C PRO A 531 -15.33 30.35 -3.85
N ASP A 532 -15.62 31.35 -4.69
CA ASP A 532 -14.92 32.65 -4.73
C ASP A 532 -15.23 33.42 -3.43
N PRO A 533 -14.23 34.04 -2.73
CA PRO A 533 -12.80 34.17 -3.04
C PRO A 533 -11.89 33.06 -2.51
N THR A 534 -12.42 32.15 -1.71
CA THR A 534 -11.65 31.07 -1.06
C THR A 534 -10.87 30.21 -2.06
N LEU A 535 -11.44 29.95 -3.23
CA LEU A 535 -10.77 29.21 -4.31
C LEU A 535 -9.47 29.90 -4.74
N CYS A 536 -9.55 31.18 -5.06
CA CYS A 536 -8.45 31.97 -5.60
C CYS A 536 -7.36 32.16 -4.55
N LEU A 537 -7.76 32.48 -3.32
CA LEU A 537 -6.83 32.73 -2.20
C LEU A 537 -6.03 31.50 -1.79
N GLY A 538 -6.53 30.28 -2.08
CA GLY A 538 -5.80 29.04 -1.86
C GLY A 538 -4.50 28.94 -2.68
N CYS A 539 -4.42 29.62 -3.83
CA CYS A 539 -3.20 29.71 -4.63
C CYS A 539 -2.55 31.10 -4.56
N HIS A 540 -3.36 32.15 -4.39
CA HIS A 540 -2.90 33.53 -4.25
C HIS A 540 -2.61 33.89 -2.78
N GLU A 541 -1.80 33.07 -2.11
CA GLU A 541 -1.50 33.21 -0.68
C GLU A 541 -0.93 34.57 -0.30
N GLY A 542 -0.20 35.22 -1.20
CA GLY A 542 0.33 36.57 -0.97
C GLY A 542 -0.77 37.59 -0.68
N ILE A 543 -1.92 37.46 -1.35
CA ILE A 543 -3.10 38.28 -1.11
C ILE A 543 -3.75 37.89 0.22
N ALA A 544 -3.92 36.59 0.47
CA ALA A 544 -4.49 36.10 1.73
C ALA A 544 -3.69 36.58 2.96
N LYS A 545 -2.35 36.47 2.91
CA LYS A 545 -1.44 36.96 3.95
C LYS A 545 -1.48 38.49 4.08
N ALA A 546 -1.64 39.22 2.98
CA ALA A 546 -1.80 40.67 3.02
C ALA A 546 -3.11 41.07 3.71
N TRP A 547 -4.20 40.33 3.49
CA TRP A 547 -5.50 40.57 4.15
C TRP A 547 -5.47 40.29 5.65
N GLN A 548 -4.62 39.37 6.11
CA GLN A 548 -4.44 39.12 7.55
C GLN A 548 -3.72 40.28 8.26
N LYS A 549 -2.78 40.96 7.58
CA LYS A 549 -1.93 42.02 8.16
C LYS A 549 -2.41 43.43 7.87
N GLY A 550 -3.25 43.62 6.85
CA GLY A 550 -3.72 44.91 6.35
C GLY A 550 -5.24 44.95 6.20
N LYS A 551 -5.76 46.06 5.68
CA LYS A 551 -7.19 46.19 5.38
C LYS A 551 -7.47 45.68 3.96
N PRO A 552 -8.29 44.63 3.77
CA PRO A 552 -8.68 44.17 2.45
C PRO A 552 -9.58 45.21 1.77
N HIS A 553 -9.52 45.29 0.45
CA HIS A 553 -10.46 46.10 -0.32
C HIS A 553 -11.81 45.36 -0.40
N GLN A 554 -12.91 45.98 0.04
CA GLN A 554 -14.20 45.29 0.20
C GLN A 554 -14.68 44.62 -1.09
N ALA A 555 -14.56 45.30 -2.24
CA ALA A 555 -14.97 44.72 -3.53
C ALA A 555 -14.18 43.45 -3.91
N ALA A 556 -12.95 43.29 -3.40
CA ALA A 556 -12.15 42.08 -3.58
C ALA A 556 -12.56 40.96 -2.60
N VAL A 557 -13.05 41.31 -1.40
CA VAL A 557 -13.63 40.36 -0.42
C VAL A 557 -14.95 39.80 -0.94
N ASP A 558 -15.77 40.63 -1.57
CA ASP A 558 -17.08 40.25 -2.10
C ASP A 558 -16.96 39.24 -3.28
N GLY A 559 -15.84 39.25 -3.99
CA GLY A 559 -15.54 38.26 -5.03
C GLY A 559 -14.43 38.70 -5.98
N CYS A 560 -13.50 37.81 -6.27
CA CYS A 560 -12.42 38.07 -7.23
C CYS A 560 -12.98 38.33 -8.64
N ALA A 561 -14.08 37.65 -9.00
CA ALA A 561 -14.74 37.77 -10.29
C ALA A 561 -15.37 39.16 -10.58
N ASN A 562 -15.44 40.02 -9.56
CA ASN A 562 -15.84 41.43 -9.72
C ASN A 562 -14.82 42.22 -10.52
N CYS A 563 -13.54 41.83 -10.47
CA CYS A 563 -12.49 42.52 -11.20
C CYS A 563 -11.77 41.60 -12.19
N HIS A 564 -11.69 40.30 -11.91
CA HIS A 564 -10.89 39.32 -12.67
C HIS A 564 -11.75 38.33 -13.45
N VAL A 565 -11.19 37.80 -14.53
CA VAL A 565 -11.71 36.63 -15.26
C VAL A 565 -10.76 35.45 -15.03
N GLY A 566 -11.25 34.36 -14.45
CA GLY A 566 -10.41 33.22 -14.05
C GLY A 566 -9.74 32.42 -15.18
N HIS A 567 -10.04 32.73 -16.45
CA HIS A 567 -9.50 32.04 -17.63
C HIS A 567 -8.61 32.96 -18.48
N GLY A 568 -9.18 33.65 -19.45
CA GLY A 568 -8.51 34.63 -20.30
C GLY A 568 -9.32 35.92 -20.38
N SER A 569 -8.63 37.05 -20.47
CA SER A 569 -9.22 38.37 -20.54
C SER A 569 -8.49 39.30 -21.50
N VAL A 570 -9.25 40.27 -22.03
CA VAL A 570 -8.76 41.39 -22.83
C VAL A 570 -7.95 42.40 -22.00
N GLY A 571 -8.27 42.53 -20.70
CA GLY A 571 -7.57 43.41 -19.76
C GLY A 571 -6.27 42.79 -19.23
N SER A 572 -5.29 43.63 -18.89
CA SER A 572 -4.02 43.17 -18.29
C SER A 572 -4.25 42.51 -16.92
N SER A 573 -3.46 41.49 -16.59
CA SER A 573 -3.55 40.78 -15.31
C SER A 573 -4.94 40.20 -15.03
N LEU A 574 -5.60 39.70 -16.08
CA LEU A 574 -6.94 39.09 -16.04
C LEU A 574 -8.09 40.02 -15.70
N LEU A 575 -7.88 41.34 -15.70
CA LEU A 575 -8.94 42.29 -15.42
C LEU A 575 -10.03 42.21 -16.50
N ARG A 576 -11.30 42.31 -16.11
CA ARG A 576 -12.45 42.29 -17.05
C ARG A 576 -12.38 43.41 -18.09
N LYS A 577 -11.76 44.54 -17.74
CA LYS A 577 -11.64 45.77 -18.54
C LYS A 577 -10.30 46.47 -18.26
N ALA A 578 -10.05 47.61 -18.91
CA ALA A 578 -8.95 48.51 -18.58
C ALA A 578 -9.08 49.05 -17.14
N VAL A 579 -7.96 49.38 -16.51
CA VAL A 579 -7.87 49.70 -15.07
C VAL A 579 -8.74 50.91 -14.70
N GLY A 580 -8.60 52.03 -15.41
CA GLY A 580 -9.37 53.24 -15.12
C GLY A 580 -10.87 53.01 -15.27
N ALA A 581 -11.28 52.41 -16.39
CA ALA A 581 -12.69 52.09 -16.66
C ALA A 581 -13.28 51.11 -15.64
N LEU A 582 -12.50 50.12 -15.18
CA LEU A 582 -12.95 49.17 -14.17
C LEU A 582 -13.18 49.84 -12.82
N CYS A 583 -12.26 50.71 -12.39
CA CYS A 583 -12.40 51.41 -11.10
C CYS A 583 -13.54 52.43 -11.12
N GLN A 584 -13.82 53.06 -12.26
CA GLN A 584 -14.93 54.02 -12.43
C GLN A 584 -16.31 53.38 -12.32
N GLU A 585 -16.44 52.05 -12.40
CA GLU A 585 -17.70 51.35 -12.14
C GLU A 585 -18.15 51.50 -10.67
N CYS A 586 -17.23 51.86 -9.76
CA CYS A 586 -17.52 52.01 -8.33
C CYS A 586 -16.97 53.31 -7.71
N HIS A 587 -15.95 53.94 -8.30
CA HIS A 587 -15.33 55.16 -7.78
C HIS A 587 -15.60 56.37 -8.68
N GLU A 588 -16.27 57.38 -8.13
CA GLU A 588 -16.47 58.66 -8.79
C GLU A 588 -15.16 59.46 -8.82
N MET A 589 -14.67 59.82 -10.00
CA MET A 589 -13.33 60.40 -10.19
C MET A 589 -13.41 61.87 -10.64
N ASN A 590 -13.73 62.78 -9.71
CA ASN A 590 -13.65 64.22 -9.97
C ASN A 590 -12.18 64.69 -9.97
N PRO A 591 -11.65 65.28 -11.05
CA PRO A 591 -10.24 65.69 -11.15
C PRO A 591 -9.79 66.69 -10.07
N VAL A 592 -10.66 67.61 -9.65
CA VAL A 592 -10.35 68.64 -8.65
C VAL A 592 -10.17 68.02 -7.27
N GLU A 593 -11.14 67.20 -6.87
CA GLU A 593 -11.09 66.49 -5.59
C GLU A 593 -9.96 65.46 -5.54
N LEU A 594 -9.74 64.76 -6.66
CA LEU A 594 -8.68 63.77 -6.77
C LEU A 594 -7.30 64.43 -6.62
N ALA A 595 -7.06 65.56 -7.28
CA ALA A 595 -5.81 66.31 -7.12
C ALA A 595 -5.64 66.82 -5.67
N ALA A 596 -6.70 67.31 -5.02
CA ALA A 596 -6.65 67.76 -3.63
C ALA A 596 -6.25 66.63 -2.67
N LYS A 597 -6.81 65.43 -2.84
CA LYS A 597 -6.46 64.24 -2.03
C LYS A 597 -5.04 63.72 -2.31
N HIS A 598 -4.46 64.05 -3.47
CA HIS A 598 -3.12 63.66 -3.90
C HIS A 598 -2.10 64.81 -3.87
N LYS A 599 -2.27 65.78 -2.95
CA LYS A 599 -1.32 66.88 -2.69
C LYS A 599 -1.06 67.76 -3.93
N GLY A 600 -2.09 68.00 -4.72
CA GLY A 600 -2.04 68.84 -5.92
C GLY A 600 -1.51 68.14 -7.17
N ILE A 601 -1.28 66.82 -7.10
CA ILE A 601 -0.86 66.01 -8.25
C ILE A 601 -2.06 65.22 -8.76
N LEU A 602 -2.39 65.37 -10.05
CA LEU A 602 -3.44 64.57 -10.69
C LEU A 602 -2.85 63.26 -11.24
N PRO A 603 -3.14 62.09 -10.64
CA PRO A 603 -2.68 60.81 -11.18
C PRO A 603 -3.41 60.47 -12.48
N GLY A 604 -2.74 59.77 -13.40
CA GLY A 604 -3.39 59.28 -14.62
C GLY A 604 -4.41 58.18 -14.30
N GLY A 605 -5.53 58.13 -15.04
CA GLY A 605 -6.65 57.21 -14.75
C GLY A 605 -6.30 55.72 -14.70
N ASP A 606 -5.30 55.27 -15.47
CA ASP A 606 -4.82 53.88 -15.45
C ASP A 606 -3.68 53.62 -14.45
N SER A 607 -3.27 54.62 -13.67
CA SER A 607 -2.10 54.54 -12.80
C SER A 607 -2.42 54.26 -11.33
N CYS A 608 -3.70 54.20 -10.96
CA CYS A 608 -4.14 54.05 -9.57
C CYS A 608 -3.49 52.84 -8.87
N HIS A 609 -3.43 51.70 -9.56
CA HIS A 609 -2.86 50.45 -9.02
C HIS A 609 -1.33 50.50 -8.82
N ARG A 610 -0.64 51.57 -9.25
CA ARG A 610 0.82 51.67 -9.12
C ARG A 610 1.23 52.15 -7.73
N CYS A 611 0.32 52.81 -7.03
CA CYS A 611 0.52 53.29 -5.66
C CYS A 611 -0.45 52.61 -4.70
N HIS A 612 -1.69 52.39 -5.14
CA HIS A 612 -2.71 51.67 -4.39
C HIS A 612 -2.68 50.18 -4.68
N ASN A 613 -2.89 49.36 -3.66
CA ASN A 613 -3.12 47.95 -3.79
C ASN A 613 -4.64 47.69 -3.92
N PRO A 614 -5.16 47.38 -5.13
CA PRO A 614 -6.58 47.15 -5.35
C PRO A 614 -7.12 45.89 -4.65
N HIS A 615 -6.23 45.05 -4.11
CA HIS A 615 -6.60 43.89 -3.30
C HIS A 615 -6.71 44.24 -1.80
N GLY A 616 -6.01 45.27 -1.31
CA GLY A 616 -5.94 45.62 0.11
C GLY A 616 -4.55 46.10 0.54
N GLY A 617 -4.48 47.11 1.41
CA GLY A 617 -3.21 47.78 1.77
C GLY A 617 -2.95 47.87 3.28
N SER A 618 -1.81 48.45 3.65
CA SER A 618 -1.36 48.54 5.05
C SER A 618 -2.13 49.57 5.90
N GLY A 619 -3.10 50.28 5.33
CA GLY A 619 -3.91 51.27 6.02
C GLY A 619 -5.12 51.69 5.20
N GLU A 620 -5.89 52.67 5.70
CA GLU A 620 -7.18 53.06 5.11
C GLU A 620 -7.09 53.62 3.68
N LYS A 621 -5.89 54.11 3.30
CA LYS A 621 -5.61 54.63 1.96
C LYS A 621 -5.19 53.53 0.97
N LEU A 622 -5.16 52.27 1.40
CA LEU A 622 -4.85 51.10 0.58
C LEU A 622 -3.52 51.22 -0.20
N LEU A 623 -2.51 51.89 0.36
CA LEU A 623 -1.17 51.99 -0.26
C LEU A 623 -0.41 50.68 -0.11
N TYR A 624 0.55 50.44 -1.01
CA TYR A 624 1.52 49.36 -0.84
C TYR A 624 2.37 49.55 0.43
N THR A 625 2.85 48.44 0.99
CA THR A 625 3.49 48.41 2.32
C THR A 625 4.88 49.04 2.34
N ILE A 626 5.70 48.84 1.30
CA ILE A 626 7.05 49.40 1.24
C ILE A 626 6.99 50.75 0.54
N ASN A 627 7.17 51.82 1.30
CA ASN A 627 7.14 53.18 0.77
C ASN A 627 8.57 53.76 0.73
N HIS A 628 8.91 54.40 -0.38
CA HIS A 628 10.15 55.16 -0.50
C HIS A 628 10.12 56.34 0.48
N SER A 629 11.22 56.61 1.20
CA SER A 629 11.19 57.57 2.33
C SER A 629 10.65 58.96 1.98
N PRO A 630 11.02 59.60 0.85
CA PRO A 630 10.44 60.90 0.47
C PRO A 630 8.92 60.82 0.21
N PHE A 631 8.46 59.72 -0.38
CA PHE A 631 7.03 59.47 -0.62
C PHE A 631 6.27 59.27 0.69
N ALA A 632 6.81 58.47 1.61
CA ALA A 632 6.23 58.26 2.93
C ALA A 632 6.10 59.55 3.76
N LYS A 633 7.03 60.50 3.57
CA LYS A 633 7.03 61.82 4.21
C LYS A 633 6.19 62.87 3.47
N GLY A 634 5.59 62.53 2.34
CA GLY A 634 4.79 63.46 1.52
C GLY A 634 5.61 64.56 0.84
N GLN A 635 6.92 64.37 0.68
CA GLN A 635 7.85 65.32 0.06
C GLN A 635 7.85 65.16 -1.47
N CYS A 636 6.69 65.37 -2.09
CA CYS A 636 6.50 65.14 -3.52
C CYS A 636 7.27 66.13 -4.39
N GLN A 637 7.40 67.38 -3.92
CA GLN A 637 7.99 68.50 -4.64
C GLN A 637 9.51 68.36 -4.84
N THR A 638 10.17 67.52 -4.04
CA THR A 638 11.60 67.20 -4.19
C THR A 638 11.91 66.53 -5.53
N CYS A 639 10.92 65.82 -6.11
CA CYS A 639 11.08 65.11 -7.38
C CYS A 639 10.07 65.53 -8.46
N HIS A 640 8.93 66.13 -8.09
CA HIS A 640 7.86 66.53 -9.02
C HIS A 640 7.65 68.04 -9.02
N ALA A 641 7.62 68.66 -10.20
CA ALA A 641 7.54 70.12 -10.34
C ALA A 641 6.16 70.75 -10.04
N GLY A 642 5.15 69.97 -9.61
CA GLY A 642 3.84 70.47 -9.16
C GLY A 642 3.10 71.37 -10.18
N GLY A 643 2.21 70.79 -11.00
CA GLY A 643 1.37 71.54 -11.93
C GLY A 643 0.06 70.82 -12.24
N THR A 644 -0.95 71.56 -12.69
CA THR A 644 -2.34 71.11 -12.97
C THR A 644 -2.50 70.25 -14.23
N GLY A 645 -1.43 69.99 -14.98
CA GLY A 645 -1.40 69.01 -16.06
C GLY A 645 -0.90 67.64 -15.60
N ILE A 646 -1.18 66.57 -16.37
CA ILE A 646 -0.55 65.26 -16.21
C ILE A 646 0.97 65.49 -16.19
N SER A 647 1.57 65.46 -15.01
CA SER A 647 2.96 65.80 -14.82
C SER A 647 3.78 64.66 -15.42
N LYS A 648 4.05 64.73 -16.73
CA LYS A 648 5.21 64.04 -17.28
C LYS A 648 6.39 64.58 -16.48
N PRO A 649 7.19 63.72 -15.83
CA PRO A 649 8.39 64.20 -15.16
C PRO A 649 9.19 64.97 -16.20
N VAL A 650 9.45 66.25 -15.92
CA VAL A 650 10.47 67.03 -16.61
C VAL A 650 11.69 66.12 -16.68
N GLY A 651 12.19 65.91 -17.90
CA GLY A 651 12.94 64.71 -18.29
C GLY A 651 13.83 64.11 -17.20
N LEU A 652 13.80 62.78 -17.10
CA LEU A 652 14.89 61.97 -16.54
C LEU A 652 16.18 62.20 -17.35
N LYS A 653 16.67 63.44 -17.43
CA LYS A 653 18.05 63.76 -17.83
C LYS A 653 18.91 63.37 -16.63
N ASP A 654 19.65 62.28 -16.80
CA ASP A 654 20.73 61.80 -15.92
C ASP A 654 20.37 61.59 -14.44
N ASN A 655 19.52 60.58 -14.23
CA ASN A 655 19.41 59.73 -13.03
C ASN A 655 19.41 60.46 -11.66
N ILE A 656 18.35 61.26 -11.43
CA ILE A 656 17.96 61.89 -10.15
C ILE A 656 18.09 60.96 -8.93
N CYS A 657 18.04 59.64 -9.10
CA CYS A 657 18.26 58.68 -8.03
C CYS A 657 19.64 58.82 -7.37
N PHE A 658 20.67 59.17 -8.14
CA PHE A 658 22.05 59.27 -7.65
C PHE A 658 22.36 60.59 -6.94
N THR A 659 21.38 61.50 -6.80
CA THR A 659 21.50 62.63 -5.87
C THR A 659 21.37 62.18 -4.41
N CYS A 660 20.80 61.00 -4.17
CA CYS A 660 20.63 60.40 -2.84
C CYS A 660 21.23 58.98 -2.70
N HIS A 661 21.49 58.26 -3.80
CA HIS A 661 22.01 56.89 -3.79
C HIS A 661 23.44 56.79 -4.36
N GLU A 662 24.28 55.95 -3.76
CA GLU A 662 25.66 55.72 -4.22
C GLU A 662 25.74 54.86 -5.49
N ARG A 663 26.70 55.16 -6.37
CA ARG A 663 26.90 54.46 -7.67
C ARG A 663 27.70 53.17 -7.59
N LYS A 664 28.40 52.89 -6.49
CA LYS A 664 29.35 51.78 -6.35
C LYS A 664 28.74 50.42 -6.72
N SER A 665 27.49 50.17 -6.30
CA SER A 665 26.77 48.92 -6.58
C SER A 665 26.33 48.74 -8.04
N PHE A 666 26.57 49.74 -8.90
CA PHE A 666 26.20 49.75 -10.32
C PHE A 666 27.44 49.84 -11.24
N GLN A 667 28.64 49.71 -10.65
CA GLN A 667 29.93 49.79 -11.32
C GLN A 667 30.74 48.51 -11.04
N GLY A 668 31.27 47.87 -12.09
CA GLY A 668 32.06 46.63 -12.02
C GLY A 668 32.52 46.20 -13.41
N ARG A 669 33.43 45.21 -13.52
CA ARG A 669 33.92 44.72 -14.83
C ARG A 669 32.80 44.26 -15.76
N VAL A 670 31.77 43.63 -15.19
CA VAL A 670 30.56 43.17 -15.88
C VAL A 670 29.36 43.91 -15.28
N VAL A 671 28.76 44.82 -16.04
CA VAL A 671 27.52 45.51 -15.66
C VAL A 671 26.33 44.79 -16.29
N HIS A 672 25.27 44.56 -15.52
CA HIS A 672 24.05 43.93 -16.01
C HIS A 672 23.41 44.82 -17.07
N GLN A 673 23.28 44.30 -18.29
CA GLN A 673 22.88 45.09 -19.47
C GLN A 673 21.61 45.94 -19.28
N PRO A 674 20.51 45.45 -18.67
CA PRO A 674 19.33 46.27 -18.40
C PRO A 674 19.59 47.49 -17.50
N VAL A 675 20.57 47.43 -16.60
CA VAL A 675 20.97 48.57 -15.77
C VAL A 675 21.69 49.64 -16.59
N LYS A 676 22.41 49.23 -17.63
CA LYS A 676 23.11 50.14 -18.55
C LYS A 676 22.15 50.82 -19.53
N GLU A 677 21.11 50.11 -19.97
CA GLU A 677 20.26 50.52 -21.10
C GLU A 677 18.87 51.03 -20.69
N LYS A 678 18.35 50.64 -19.52
CA LYS A 678 16.98 50.97 -19.08
C LYS A 678 16.99 51.86 -17.84
N PRO A 679 15.97 52.71 -17.65
CA PRO A 679 15.84 53.48 -16.43
C PRO A 679 15.62 52.56 -15.23
N CYS A 680 16.05 52.99 -14.02
CA CYS A 680 15.85 52.23 -12.78
C CYS A 680 14.37 51.87 -12.53
N SER A 681 13.45 52.71 -13.04
CA SER A 681 12.00 52.51 -13.00
C SER A 681 11.48 51.32 -13.82
N ALA A 682 12.30 50.74 -14.69
CA ALA A 682 11.95 49.53 -15.43
C ALA A 682 11.88 48.31 -14.49
N CYS A 683 12.63 48.34 -13.39
CA CYS A 683 12.72 47.26 -12.41
C CYS A 683 12.17 47.65 -11.04
N HIS A 684 12.26 48.92 -10.65
CA HIS A 684 11.82 49.44 -9.35
C HIS A 684 10.58 50.34 -9.47
N ASN A 685 9.72 50.33 -8.46
CA ASN A 685 8.66 51.32 -8.29
C ASN A 685 9.09 52.36 -7.25
N LEU A 686 9.47 53.56 -7.71
CA LEU A 686 10.17 54.58 -6.90
C LEU A 686 9.31 55.24 -5.81
N HIS A 687 8.00 55.00 -5.78
CA HIS A 687 7.10 55.56 -4.78
C HIS A 687 6.75 54.54 -3.70
N ALA A 688 6.10 53.45 -4.12
CA ALA A 688 5.64 52.41 -3.22
C ALA A 688 5.65 51.06 -3.94
N ALA A 689 5.97 49.99 -3.23
CA ALA A 689 6.02 48.66 -3.79
C ALA A 689 5.59 47.58 -2.78
N PRO A 690 5.11 46.42 -3.25
CA PRO A 690 4.74 45.31 -2.38
C PRO A 690 5.95 44.50 -1.86
N TYR A 691 7.14 44.66 -2.43
CA TYR A 691 8.33 43.90 -2.06
C TYR A 691 9.50 44.81 -1.67
N ASP A 692 10.38 44.31 -0.81
CA ASP A 692 11.60 44.98 -0.36
C ASP A 692 12.44 45.51 -1.53
N ARG A 693 13.21 46.57 -1.25
CA ARG A 693 14.01 47.30 -2.27
C ARG A 693 13.15 47.88 -3.41
N LEU A 694 11.89 48.22 -3.11
CA LEU A 694 10.96 48.89 -4.02
C LEU A 694 10.69 48.07 -5.30
N LEU A 695 10.61 46.74 -5.19
CA LEU A 695 10.34 45.89 -6.34
C LEU A 695 8.82 45.72 -6.56
N PRO A 696 8.29 45.92 -7.79
CA PRO A 696 6.87 45.78 -8.08
C PRO A 696 6.41 44.31 -8.08
N VAL A 697 7.34 43.37 -8.20
CA VAL A 697 7.16 41.92 -8.06
C VAL A 697 8.35 41.31 -7.31
N SER A 698 8.26 40.07 -6.85
CA SER A 698 9.40 39.40 -6.20
C SER A 698 10.62 39.37 -7.11
N ALA A 699 11.83 39.42 -6.52
CA ALA A 699 13.09 39.47 -7.27
C ALA A 699 13.21 38.34 -8.31
N SER A 700 12.86 37.11 -7.94
CA SER A 700 12.89 35.94 -8.84
C SER A 700 11.94 36.13 -10.02
N LYS A 701 10.70 36.59 -9.78
CA LYS A 701 9.71 36.82 -10.82
C LYS A 701 10.07 38.00 -11.72
N LEU A 702 10.81 38.99 -11.19
CA LEU A 702 11.36 40.09 -11.96
C LEU A 702 12.47 39.61 -12.90
N CYS A 703 13.43 38.83 -12.39
CA CYS A 703 14.53 38.28 -13.18
C CYS A 703 14.01 37.42 -14.33
N LEU A 704 13.05 36.51 -14.04
CA LEU A 704 12.48 35.59 -15.02
C LEU A 704 11.61 36.28 -16.10
N ARG A 705 11.31 37.57 -16.01
CA ARG A 705 10.67 38.29 -17.12
C ARG A 705 11.58 38.42 -18.34
N CYS A 706 12.89 38.44 -18.11
CA CYS A 706 13.90 38.56 -19.16
C CYS A 706 14.80 37.33 -19.23
N HIS A 707 15.13 36.73 -18.09
CA HIS A 707 15.91 35.50 -17.98
C HIS A 707 15.01 34.26 -18.12
N VAL A 708 14.35 34.15 -19.28
CA VAL A 708 13.45 33.06 -19.69
C VAL A 708 14.10 32.08 -20.67
N SER A 709 15.37 32.31 -21.02
CA SER A 709 16.12 31.54 -22.01
C SER A 709 16.28 30.08 -21.57
N GLY A 710 15.33 29.24 -22.01
CA GLY A 710 15.36 27.79 -21.85
C GLY A 710 14.46 27.25 -20.75
N LYS A 711 13.12 27.43 -20.87
CA LYS A 711 12.14 26.50 -20.30
C LYS A 711 12.35 25.06 -20.83
N GLN A 712 13.48 24.45 -20.51
CA GLN A 712 13.46 23.04 -20.20
C GLN A 712 13.51 23.01 -18.68
N GLU A 713 12.35 22.80 -18.06
CA GLU A 713 12.34 22.31 -16.70
C GLU A 713 13.11 21.00 -16.71
N LYS A 714 14.41 21.10 -16.42
CA LYS A 714 15.27 19.94 -16.31
C LYS A 714 14.75 19.11 -15.16
N ARG A 715 14.77 17.79 -15.34
CA ARG A 715 14.10 16.87 -14.42
C ARG A 715 14.52 17.06 -12.96
N PHE A 716 15.77 17.44 -12.73
CA PHE A 716 16.32 17.76 -11.42
C PHE A 716 16.88 19.18 -11.41
N MET A 717 16.21 20.07 -10.69
CA MET A 717 16.62 21.46 -10.54
C MET A 717 17.54 21.63 -9.33
N HIS A 718 18.50 22.55 -9.44
CA HIS A 718 19.33 22.93 -8.31
C HIS A 718 18.52 23.77 -7.32
N GLN A 719 18.53 23.39 -6.04
CA GLN A 719 17.60 23.95 -5.05
C GLN A 719 17.62 25.50 -4.95
N PRO A 720 18.77 26.20 -4.89
CA PRO A 720 18.77 27.66 -4.82
C PRO A 720 18.08 28.34 -6.02
N TYR A 721 18.15 27.72 -7.20
CA TYR A 721 17.46 28.18 -8.39
C TYR A 721 15.95 27.96 -8.28
N SER A 722 15.50 26.76 -7.87
CA SER A 722 14.08 26.45 -7.63
C SER A 722 13.43 27.35 -6.59
N ASP A 723 14.16 27.70 -5.53
CA ASP A 723 13.68 28.59 -4.47
C ASP A 723 13.65 30.07 -4.90
N GLY A 724 14.07 30.38 -6.13
CA GLY A 724 14.17 31.75 -6.61
C GLY A 724 15.22 32.60 -5.89
N ARG A 725 16.21 31.96 -5.22
CA ARG A 725 17.28 32.62 -4.47
C ARG A 725 18.42 33.08 -5.38
N CYS A 726 18.07 33.68 -6.52
CA CYS A 726 19.02 34.11 -7.55
C CYS A 726 20.10 35.04 -6.99
N LEU A 727 19.71 35.96 -6.11
CA LEU A 727 20.58 36.97 -5.51
C LEU A 727 21.63 36.40 -4.52
N GLY A 728 21.52 35.12 -4.14
CA GLY A 728 22.54 34.44 -3.36
C GLY A 728 23.78 34.06 -4.20
N CYS A 729 23.61 33.96 -5.52
CA CYS A 729 24.67 33.58 -6.45
C CYS A 729 24.94 34.64 -7.52
N HIS A 730 24.02 35.58 -7.77
CA HIS A 730 24.17 36.63 -8.77
C HIS A 730 24.05 38.03 -8.16
N ALA A 731 24.95 38.92 -8.56
CA ALA A 731 24.88 40.35 -8.32
C ALA A 731 24.06 41.02 -9.45
N PRO A 732 22.84 41.50 -9.16
CA PRO A 732 21.87 41.85 -10.20
C PRO A 732 22.16 43.16 -10.93
N HIS A 733 23.17 43.94 -10.50
CA HIS A 733 23.50 45.23 -11.08
C HIS A 733 24.85 45.23 -11.77
N ALA A 734 25.91 44.85 -11.06
CA ALA A 734 27.25 44.71 -11.60
C ALA A 734 28.09 43.74 -10.75
N SER A 735 29.10 43.13 -11.35
CA SER A 735 30.12 42.33 -10.67
C SER A 735 31.46 42.37 -11.41
N ASP A 736 32.55 42.02 -10.72
CA ASP A 736 33.87 41.84 -11.32
C ASP A 736 34.11 40.44 -11.90
N ALA A 737 33.25 39.48 -11.58
CA ALA A 737 33.29 38.12 -12.12
C ALA A 737 32.28 37.91 -13.27
N VAL A 738 32.59 36.96 -14.16
CA VAL A 738 31.73 36.56 -15.27
C VAL A 738 30.37 36.03 -14.76
N ASP A 739 29.35 36.08 -15.63
CA ASP A 739 27.97 35.68 -15.31
C ASP A 739 27.35 36.40 -14.10
N LEU A 740 27.87 37.60 -13.77
CA LEU A 740 27.44 38.42 -12.64
C LEU A 740 27.53 37.70 -11.29
N LEU A 741 28.46 36.74 -11.13
CA LEU A 741 28.67 36.09 -9.84
C LEU A 741 29.34 37.08 -8.86
N PRO A 742 28.99 37.12 -7.55
CA PRO A 742 29.68 37.96 -6.58
C PRO A 742 31.18 37.65 -6.44
N THR A 743 31.59 36.42 -6.76
CA THR A 743 32.98 35.92 -6.70
C THR A 743 33.22 34.89 -7.83
N ASN A 744 34.38 34.21 -7.87
CA ASN A 744 34.61 33.14 -8.85
C ASN A 744 33.68 31.92 -8.62
N LEU A 745 33.43 31.13 -9.68
CA LEU A 745 32.46 30.03 -9.67
C LEU A 745 32.69 29.02 -8.54
N ALA A 746 33.94 28.62 -8.31
CA ALA A 746 34.28 27.67 -7.25
C ALA A 746 33.98 28.24 -5.86
N ALA A 747 34.38 29.49 -5.60
CA ALA A 747 34.08 30.17 -4.33
C ALA A 747 32.56 30.35 -4.11
N ALA A 748 31.82 30.69 -5.17
CA ALA A 748 30.37 30.77 -5.12
C ALA A 748 29.73 29.41 -4.74
N CYS A 749 30.15 28.32 -5.38
CA CYS A 749 29.68 26.98 -5.04
C CYS A 749 30.08 26.56 -3.61
N PHE A 750 31.33 26.78 -3.20
CA PHE A 750 31.85 26.35 -1.90
C PHE A 750 31.33 27.17 -0.71
N SER A 751 30.73 28.34 -0.96
CA SER A 751 29.97 29.07 0.07
C SER A 751 28.86 28.23 0.69
N CYS A 752 28.25 27.33 -0.11
CA CYS A 752 27.23 26.37 0.30
C CYS A 752 27.74 24.92 0.35
N HIS A 753 28.58 24.48 -0.60
CA HIS A 753 29.10 23.10 -0.71
C HIS A 753 30.40 22.87 0.07
N LYS A 754 30.40 23.21 1.37
CA LYS A 754 31.59 23.17 2.23
C LYS A 754 32.23 21.78 2.37
N GLU A 755 31.44 20.70 2.28
CA GLU A 755 31.97 19.33 2.39
C GLU A 755 32.79 18.88 1.18
N GLN A 756 32.62 19.52 0.02
CA GLN A 756 33.42 19.24 -1.18
C GLN A 756 34.78 19.94 -1.15
N VAL A 757 35.03 20.81 -0.16
CA VAL A 757 36.31 21.51 0.03
C VAL A 757 37.40 20.59 0.60
N LYS A 758 37.09 19.29 0.84
CA LYS A 758 38.07 18.30 1.27
C LYS A 758 39.23 18.23 0.26
N THR A 759 40.44 18.37 0.78
CA THR A 759 41.68 18.20 0.03
C THR A 759 41.89 16.71 -0.27
N TYR A 760 41.77 16.34 -1.54
CA TYR A 760 42.25 15.05 -2.02
C TYR A 760 43.78 15.06 -2.10
N SER A 761 44.41 13.95 -1.73
CA SER A 761 45.87 13.78 -1.89
C SER A 761 46.27 13.86 -3.37
N VAL A 762 45.41 13.35 -4.26
CA VAL A 762 45.53 13.46 -5.72
C VAL A 762 44.23 14.06 -6.28
N PRO A 763 44.13 15.40 -6.39
CA PRO A 763 42.94 16.05 -6.93
C PRO A 763 42.91 15.96 -8.46
N HIS A 764 41.71 15.76 -9.01
CA HIS A 764 41.51 15.77 -10.45
C HIS A 764 41.68 17.19 -11.00
N SER A 765 42.39 17.35 -12.12
CA SER A 765 42.80 18.67 -12.65
C SER A 765 41.65 19.68 -12.86
N PRO A 766 40.52 19.32 -13.52
CA PRO A 766 39.38 20.23 -13.68
C PRO A 766 38.79 20.70 -12.33
N PHE A 767 38.75 19.81 -11.34
CA PHE A 767 38.27 20.14 -10.00
C PHE A 767 39.25 21.09 -9.28
N LYS A 768 40.56 20.78 -9.31
CA LYS A 768 41.60 21.65 -8.72
C LYS A 768 41.57 23.08 -9.30
N LYS A 769 41.24 23.22 -10.58
CA LYS A 769 41.14 24.51 -11.28
C LYS A 769 39.80 25.23 -11.06
N GLY A 770 38.88 24.67 -10.29
CA GLY A 770 37.56 25.28 -10.03
C GLY A 770 36.62 25.26 -11.24
N GLN A 771 36.85 24.39 -12.22
CA GLN A 771 36.08 24.30 -13.46
C GLN A 771 34.82 23.43 -13.28
N CYS A 772 34.02 23.71 -12.25
CA CYS A 772 32.83 22.93 -11.90
C CYS A 772 31.83 22.85 -13.07
N GLY A 773 31.72 23.94 -13.84
CA GLY A 773 30.89 24.02 -15.05
C GLY A 773 31.35 23.14 -16.21
N ALA A 774 32.52 22.48 -16.17
CA ALA A 774 32.88 21.50 -17.19
C ALA A 774 32.02 20.24 -17.10
N CYS A 775 31.65 19.85 -15.87
CA CYS A 775 30.90 18.63 -15.59
C CYS A 775 29.46 18.91 -15.15
N HIS A 776 29.24 19.99 -14.39
CA HIS A 776 27.96 20.31 -13.78
C HIS A 776 27.19 21.42 -14.49
N PHE A 777 25.87 21.40 -14.33
CA PHE A 777 24.97 22.49 -14.73
C PHE A 777 24.30 23.10 -13.49
N ALA A 778 24.66 24.34 -13.15
CA ALA A 778 24.39 24.95 -11.86
C ALA A 778 22.91 25.28 -11.57
N HIS A 779 22.03 25.31 -12.58
CA HIS A 779 20.59 25.58 -12.38
C HIS A 779 19.72 24.31 -12.37
N GLY A 780 20.15 23.22 -13.03
CA GLY A 780 19.36 22.00 -13.18
C GLY A 780 19.78 21.11 -14.35
N SER A 781 19.67 19.79 -14.22
CA SER A 781 19.97 18.84 -15.30
C SER A 781 19.00 17.65 -15.30
N ASP A 782 19.03 16.83 -16.35
CA ASP A 782 18.26 15.59 -16.40
C ASP A 782 18.89 14.46 -15.55
N ASN A 783 20.09 14.70 -15.02
CA ASN A 783 20.79 13.85 -14.08
C ASN A 783 20.62 14.35 -12.63
N LEU A 784 20.33 13.44 -11.70
CA LEU A 784 20.14 13.76 -10.27
C LEU A 784 21.39 14.41 -9.62
N GLN A 785 22.58 14.16 -10.17
CA GLN A 785 23.86 14.74 -9.73
C GLN A 785 24.21 16.06 -10.46
N LEU A 786 23.24 16.64 -11.19
CA LEU A 786 23.41 17.88 -11.95
C LEU A 786 24.53 17.82 -13.01
N LEU A 787 24.79 16.64 -13.57
CA LEU A 787 25.78 16.44 -14.63
C LEU A 787 25.22 16.88 -15.98
N LYS A 788 26.09 17.45 -16.84
CA LYS A 788 25.72 17.91 -18.18
C LYS A 788 25.30 16.78 -19.14
N ASP A 789 25.82 15.57 -18.94
CA ASP A 789 25.52 14.39 -19.76
C ASP A 789 25.71 13.11 -18.91
N ASN A 790 25.55 11.94 -19.52
CA ASN A 790 25.89 10.66 -18.89
C ASN A 790 27.42 10.49 -18.69
N ASN A 791 27.79 9.59 -17.78
CA ASN A 791 29.16 9.43 -17.30
C ASN A 791 30.17 9.20 -18.44
N GLU A 792 29.86 8.33 -19.39
CA GLU A 792 30.76 7.97 -20.48
C GLU A 792 30.97 9.13 -21.45
N ARG A 793 29.89 9.82 -21.85
CA ARG A 793 29.96 10.96 -22.77
C ARG A 793 30.66 12.16 -22.14
N LEU A 794 30.63 12.28 -20.81
CA LEU A 794 31.31 13.34 -20.08
C LEU A 794 32.82 13.09 -19.93
N CYS A 795 33.23 11.84 -19.67
CA CYS A 795 34.62 11.50 -19.38
C CYS A 795 35.48 11.21 -20.63
N LEU A 796 34.91 10.53 -21.64
CA LEU A 796 35.66 10.06 -22.81
C LEU A 796 36.28 11.16 -23.71
N PRO A 797 35.75 12.40 -23.78
CA PRO A 797 36.42 13.50 -24.48
C PRO A 797 37.80 13.85 -23.92
N CYS A 798 38.04 13.59 -22.62
CA CYS A 798 39.35 13.81 -21.98
C CYS A 798 40.12 12.51 -21.70
N HIS A 799 39.41 11.39 -21.56
CA HIS A 799 39.98 10.07 -21.27
C HIS A 799 39.72 9.10 -22.41
N THR A 800 40.64 9.00 -23.38
CA THR A 800 40.45 8.13 -24.54
C THR A 800 40.33 6.66 -24.14
N ALA A 801 39.56 5.88 -24.91
CA ALA A 801 39.32 4.46 -24.64
C ALA A 801 40.61 3.63 -24.53
N GLU A 802 41.62 3.97 -25.33
CA GLU A 802 42.93 3.33 -25.32
C GLU A 802 43.73 3.68 -24.06
N SER A 803 43.76 4.96 -23.67
CA SER A 803 44.37 5.43 -22.42
C SER A 803 43.74 4.78 -21.19
N VAL A 804 42.42 4.58 -21.23
CA VAL A 804 41.69 3.87 -20.17
C VAL A 804 42.09 2.40 -20.13
N ARG A 805 42.08 1.66 -21.25
CA ARG A 805 42.47 0.24 -21.26
C ARG A 805 43.91 0.03 -20.83
N GLY A 806 44.86 0.84 -21.30
CA GLY A 806 46.28 0.71 -20.96
C GLY A 806 46.61 0.95 -19.49
N ARG A 807 45.71 1.59 -18.72
CA ARG A 807 45.88 1.87 -17.30
C ARG A 807 45.12 0.91 -16.37
N HIS A 808 44.35 -0.03 -16.90
CA HIS A 808 43.62 -1.03 -16.12
C HIS A 808 44.21 -2.42 -16.37
N SER A 809 44.70 -3.08 -15.32
CA SER A 809 45.32 -4.42 -15.39
C SER A 809 44.32 -5.56 -15.63
N PHE A 810 43.05 -5.26 -15.90
CA PHE A 810 41.98 -6.23 -16.13
C PHE A 810 41.06 -5.77 -17.26
N SER A 811 40.47 -6.73 -17.97
CA SER A 811 39.56 -6.47 -19.10
C SER A 811 38.29 -5.76 -18.62
N ILE A 812 38.22 -4.44 -18.81
CA ILE A 812 37.05 -3.64 -18.47
C ILE A 812 36.18 -3.33 -19.69
N LYS A 813 34.87 -3.43 -19.51
CA LYS A 813 33.92 -2.72 -20.38
C LYS A 813 34.00 -1.24 -20.01
N ILE A 814 34.20 -0.36 -20.99
CA ILE A 814 34.34 1.10 -20.80
C ILE A 814 32.96 1.71 -20.53
N LYS A 815 32.39 1.40 -19.36
CA LYS A 815 31.11 1.89 -18.84
C LYS A 815 31.16 1.89 -17.31
N GLY A 816 30.46 2.82 -16.69
CA GLY A 816 30.34 2.89 -15.23
C GLY A 816 31.60 3.38 -14.53
N CYS A 817 32.37 4.31 -15.11
CA CYS A 817 33.63 4.80 -14.52
C CYS A 817 33.48 5.23 -13.05
N LEU A 818 32.35 5.84 -12.71
CA LEU A 818 32.05 6.32 -11.37
C LEU A 818 31.79 5.20 -10.35
N THR A 819 31.70 3.92 -10.73
CA THR A 819 31.53 2.81 -9.76
C THR A 819 32.81 2.55 -8.97
N CYS A 820 33.97 2.83 -9.58
CA CYS A 820 35.29 2.63 -8.97
C CYS A 820 36.06 3.94 -8.77
N HIS A 821 35.82 4.97 -9.59
CA HIS A 821 36.58 6.23 -9.58
C HIS A 821 35.79 7.39 -8.98
N ASP A 822 36.48 8.29 -8.27
CA ASP A 822 35.93 9.59 -7.86
C ASP A 822 36.46 10.71 -8.78
N PRO A 823 35.60 11.43 -9.51
CA PRO A 823 36.01 12.40 -10.52
C PRO A 823 36.51 13.72 -9.92
N HIS A 824 36.44 13.93 -8.60
CA HIS A 824 37.01 15.10 -7.93
C HIS A 824 38.46 14.85 -7.48
N GLY A 825 38.79 13.61 -7.14
CA GLY A 825 40.12 13.19 -6.70
C GLY A 825 40.08 11.98 -5.78
N GLY A 826 41.24 11.47 -5.41
CA GLY A 826 41.36 10.35 -4.47
C GLY A 826 42.71 10.31 -3.77
N ASP A 827 42.91 9.29 -2.94
CA ASP A 827 44.18 9.08 -2.23
C ASP A 827 45.16 8.22 -3.05
N SER A 828 44.67 7.51 -4.06
CA SER A 828 45.49 6.75 -5.00
C SER A 828 45.79 7.54 -6.26
N LYS A 829 46.94 7.28 -6.91
CA LYS A 829 47.27 7.85 -8.23
C LYS A 829 46.21 7.55 -9.30
N ALA A 830 45.45 6.47 -9.13
CA ALA A 830 44.36 6.08 -10.02
C ALA A 830 43.02 6.74 -9.67
N MET A 831 42.94 7.59 -8.63
CA MET A 831 41.70 8.24 -8.17
C MET A 831 40.56 7.27 -7.85
N MET A 832 40.92 6.06 -7.40
CA MET A 832 39.92 5.09 -6.93
C MET A 832 39.23 5.58 -5.67
N ARG A 833 37.96 5.21 -5.54
CA ARG A 833 37.13 5.43 -4.36
C ARG A 833 37.81 4.88 -3.10
N LYS A 834 37.52 5.51 -1.97
CA LYS A 834 38.30 5.38 -0.73
C LYS A 834 38.27 3.99 -0.08
N VAL A 835 37.14 3.29 -0.17
CA VAL A 835 36.91 2.02 0.54
C VAL A 835 36.81 0.88 -0.47
N LEU A 836 37.75 -0.06 -0.39
CA LEU A 836 37.69 -1.29 -1.17
C LEU A 836 37.02 -2.39 -0.35
N HIS A 837 36.21 -3.23 -1.01
CA HIS A 837 35.59 -4.40 -0.40
C HIS A 837 36.66 -5.41 0.03
N ALA A 838 36.54 -5.97 1.24
CA ALA A 838 37.58 -6.84 1.79
C ALA A 838 37.86 -8.11 0.93
N PRO A 839 36.84 -8.85 0.43
CA PRO A 839 37.05 -9.97 -0.49
C PRO A 839 37.75 -9.54 -1.78
N TYR A 840 37.43 -8.36 -2.31
CA TYR A 840 38.07 -7.84 -3.52
C TYR A 840 39.58 -7.63 -3.35
N LYS A 841 40.06 -7.32 -2.14
CA LYS A 841 41.50 -7.25 -1.83
C LYS A 841 42.18 -8.61 -1.77
N GLN A 842 41.43 -9.69 -1.54
CA GLN A 842 41.94 -11.05 -1.35
C GLN A 842 41.94 -11.87 -2.65
N GLY A 843 41.21 -11.41 -3.68
CA GLY A 843 41.15 -12.06 -5.00
C GLY A 843 39.75 -11.98 -5.62
N CYS A 844 39.63 -12.33 -6.90
CA CYS A 844 38.36 -12.26 -7.65
C CYS A 844 37.54 -13.56 -7.58
N ASP A 845 38.20 -14.71 -7.44
CA ASP A 845 37.61 -16.04 -7.69
C ASP A 845 36.55 -16.44 -6.66
N THR A 846 36.64 -15.92 -5.44
CA THR A 846 35.67 -16.17 -4.36
C THR A 846 34.26 -15.71 -4.76
N CYS A 847 34.16 -14.64 -5.56
CA CYS A 847 32.89 -14.09 -6.02
C CYS A 847 32.61 -14.44 -7.50
N HIS A 848 33.64 -14.46 -8.34
CA HIS A 848 33.55 -14.72 -9.78
C HIS A 848 33.92 -16.16 -10.15
N GLN A 849 33.18 -17.12 -9.60
CA GLN A 849 33.44 -18.55 -9.83
C GLN A 849 33.33 -18.90 -11.33
N GLY A 850 34.35 -19.58 -11.86
CA GLY A 850 34.38 -20.03 -13.26
C GLY A 850 34.54 -18.93 -14.30
N GLY A 851 35.05 -17.74 -13.93
CA GLY A 851 35.22 -16.61 -14.85
C GLY A 851 33.90 -15.90 -15.23
N ALA A 852 32.83 -16.16 -14.47
CA ALA A 852 31.52 -15.56 -14.73
C ALA A 852 31.54 -14.03 -14.59
N SER A 853 30.99 -13.32 -15.57
CA SER A 853 30.93 -11.84 -15.56
C SER A 853 29.90 -11.27 -14.58
N SER A 854 28.99 -12.08 -14.04
CA SER A 854 27.98 -11.66 -13.04
C SER A 854 27.97 -12.59 -11.83
N VAL A 855 27.70 -12.01 -10.66
CA VAL A 855 27.65 -12.72 -9.37
C VAL A 855 26.20 -12.81 -8.92
N PRO A 856 25.63 -13.99 -8.64
CA PRO A 856 24.23 -14.11 -8.24
C PRO A 856 23.99 -13.69 -6.77
N THR A 857 22.78 -13.24 -6.44
CA THR A 857 22.39 -12.77 -5.08
C THR A 857 22.80 -13.74 -3.96
N LYS A 858 22.70 -15.07 -4.21
CA LYS A 858 23.05 -16.11 -3.23
C LYS A 858 24.51 -16.03 -2.73
N VAL A 859 25.43 -15.57 -3.57
CA VAL A 859 26.85 -15.46 -3.19
C VAL A 859 27.02 -14.32 -2.19
N CYS A 860 26.40 -13.16 -2.44
CA CYS A 860 26.39 -12.03 -1.51
C CYS A 860 25.77 -12.43 -0.16
N LEU A 861 24.62 -13.11 -0.17
CA LEU A 861 23.91 -13.47 1.06
C LEU A 861 24.61 -14.55 1.89
N SER A 862 25.48 -15.36 1.29
CA SER A 862 26.30 -16.35 2.03
C SER A 862 27.28 -15.71 3.02
N CYS A 863 27.71 -14.48 2.74
CA CYS A 863 28.57 -13.70 3.62
C CYS A 863 27.78 -12.65 4.43
N HIS A 864 26.62 -12.21 3.93
CA HIS A 864 25.76 -11.19 4.54
C HIS A 864 24.48 -11.79 5.17
N GLU A 865 24.63 -12.77 6.04
CA GLU A 865 23.51 -13.52 6.64
C GLU A 865 22.53 -12.64 7.46
N GLN A 866 22.99 -11.55 8.08
CA GLN A 866 22.07 -10.63 8.75
C GLN A 866 21.18 -9.88 7.76
N VAL A 867 21.73 -9.47 6.61
CA VAL A 867 20.95 -8.80 5.54
C VAL A 867 19.91 -9.75 4.97
N LYS A 868 20.24 -11.04 4.85
CA LYS A 868 19.29 -12.08 4.43
C LYS A 868 18.09 -12.19 5.36
N LYS A 869 18.26 -12.02 6.69
CA LYS A 869 17.14 -12.03 7.64
C LYS A 869 16.23 -10.83 7.43
N ASP A 870 16.80 -9.63 7.38
CA ASP A 870 16.06 -8.38 7.18
C ASP A 870 15.32 -8.38 5.83
N TYR A 871 15.94 -8.98 4.81
CA TYR A 871 15.37 -9.15 3.48
C TYR A 871 14.08 -10.01 3.46
N LEU A 872 13.97 -11.02 4.33
CA LEU A 872 12.81 -11.92 4.40
C LEU A 872 11.62 -11.34 5.18
N LEU A 873 11.71 -10.09 5.66
CA LEU A 873 10.62 -9.38 6.33
C LEU A 873 9.56 -8.90 5.33
N ILE A 874 8.38 -8.54 5.85
CA ILE A 874 7.14 -8.32 5.07
C ILE A 874 7.29 -7.18 4.04
N HIS A 875 8.04 -6.14 4.35
CA HIS A 875 8.33 -5.03 3.44
C HIS A 875 9.82 -5.04 3.08
N SER A 876 10.20 -5.32 1.83
CA SER A 876 11.59 -5.36 1.36
C SER A 876 11.75 -4.95 -0.12
N HIS A 877 12.98 -4.60 -0.53
CA HIS A 877 13.27 -4.00 -1.84
C HIS A 877 13.73 -4.97 -2.96
N LEU A 878 13.46 -6.29 -2.90
CA LEU A 878 14.06 -7.21 -3.88
C LEU A 878 13.30 -7.31 -5.20
N THR A 879 13.90 -6.72 -6.24
CA THR A 879 13.70 -7.08 -7.64
C THR A 879 15.07 -7.51 -8.18
N ASP A 880 15.27 -8.81 -8.41
CA ASP A 880 16.47 -9.25 -9.15
C ASP A 880 16.48 -8.55 -10.52
N ASP A 881 17.63 -8.02 -10.90
CA ASP A 881 17.82 -7.43 -12.23
C ASP A 881 18.01 -8.53 -13.29
N ALA A 882 18.20 -8.14 -14.55
CA ALA A 882 18.43 -9.09 -15.65
C ALA A 882 19.65 -10.01 -15.45
N SER A 883 20.55 -9.69 -14.51
CA SER A 883 21.73 -10.49 -14.18
C SER A 883 21.53 -11.45 -13.00
N GLY A 884 20.34 -11.45 -12.38
CA GLY A 884 20.02 -12.27 -11.21
C GLY A 884 20.64 -11.77 -9.91
N ASN A 885 20.99 -10.47 -9.84
CA ASN A 885 21.50 -9.84 -8.63
C ASN A 885 21.01 -8.39 -8.44
N GLY A 886 19.97 -8.22 -7.61
CA GLY A 886 19.47 -6.88 -7.27
C GLY A 886 20.42 -6.03 -6.40
N CYS A 887 21.39 -6.63 -5.70
CA CYS A 887 22.23 -5.91 -4.74
C CYS A 887 23.16 -4.88 -5.42
N VAL A 888 23.66 -5.19 -6.62
CA VAL A 888 24.59 -4.32 -7.35
C VAL A 888 23.94 -3.09 -7.98
N SER A 889 22.61 -2.98 -7.90
CA SER A 889 21.88 -1.76 -8.27
C SER A 889 22.07 -0.65 -7.24
N CYS A 890 22.33 -1.01 -5.98
CA CYS A 890 22.52 -0.08 -4.87
C CYS A 890 23.96 -0.06 -4.36
N HIS A 891 24.64 -1.21 -4.39
CA HIS A 891 26.01 -1.37 -3.91
C HIS A 891 27.01 -1.47 -5.06
N SER A 892 28.21 -0.94 -4.84
CA SER A 892 29.39 -1.21 -5.65
C SER A 892 30.25 -2.25 -4.93
N PRO A 893 30.13 -3.55 -5.27
CA PRO A 893 30.73 -4.64 -4.49
C PRO A 893 32.26 -4.69 -4.54
N HIS A 894 32.92 -3.79 -5.28
CA HIS A 894 34.37 -3.69 -5.36
C HIS A 894 34.90 -2.47 -4.60
N ALA A 895 34.32 -1.29 -4.82
CA ALA A 895 34.82 -0.03 -4.27
C ALA A 895 33.70 0.99 -4.03
N GLY A 896 33.77 1.70 -2.91
CA GLY A 896 32.81 2.73 -2.50
C GLY A 896 33.48 3.86 -1.74
N ASN A 897 32.74 4.94 -1.50
CA ASN A 897 33.24 6.08 -0.72
C ASN A 897 32.86 5.97 0.77
N ASP A 898 32.02 5.01 1.11
CA ASP A 898 31.54 4.74 2.46
C ASP A 898 31.72 3.26 2.82
N ARG A 899 31.60 2.96 4.13
CA ARG A 899 31.80 1.60 4.65
C ARG A 899 30.75 0.59 4.16
N MET A 900 29.58 1.05 3.71
CA MET A 900 28.52 0.20 3.16
C MET A 900 28.68 -0.02 1.65
N LEU A 901 29.74 0.52 1.04
CA LEU A 901 30.09 0.35 -0.37
C LEU A 901 28.93 0.71 -1.31
N LEU A 902 28.26 1.82 -1.07
CA LEU A 902 27.17 2.25 -1.94
C LEU A 902 27.71 2.70 -3.30
N ALA A 903 26.94 2.43 -4.37
CA ALA A 903 27.28 2.85 -5.72
C ALA A 903 27.33 4.39 -5.87
N GLY A 904 26.78 5.13 -4.92
CA GLY A 904 26.86 6.59 -4.78
C GLY A 904 26.49 7.01 -3.36
N THR A 905 26.27 8.32 -3.14
CA THR A 905 25.75 8.77 -1.83
C THR A 905 24.36 8.18 -1.58
N GLN A 906 24.00 7.98 -0.31
CA GLN A 906 22.74 7.36 0.07
C GLN A 906 21.51 8.00 -0.59
N GLY A 907 21.42 9.33 -0.57
CA GLY A 907 20.35 10.06 -1.22
C GLY A 907 20.29 9.78 -2.73
N VAL A 908 21.43 9.75 -3.43
CA VAL A 908 21.48 9.50 -4.87
C VAL A 908 21.08 8.07 -5.21
N VAL A 909 21.55 7.08 -4.45
CA VAL A 909 21.24 5.66 -4.68
C VAL A 909 19.74 5.41 -4.51
N CYS A 910 19.15 5.85 -3.39
CA CYS A 910 17.73 5.63 -3.13
C CYS A 910 16.84 6.40 -4.12
N LEU A 911 17.15 7.68 -4.39
CA LEU A 911 16.32 8.53 -5.24
C LEU A 911 16.45 8.21 -6.74
N ARG A 912 17.43 7.40 -7.16
CA ARG A 912 17.49 6.87 -8.52
C ARG A 912 16.28 5.98 -8.85
N CYS A 913 15.73 5.26 -7.88
CA CYS A 913 14.48 4.51 -8.04
C CYS A 913 13.29 5.30 -7.50
N HIS A 914 13.47 6.02 -6.38
CA HIS A 914 12.45 6.90 -5.81
C HIS A 914 12.45 8.30 -6.44
N GLN A 915 12.48 8.36 -7.77
CA GLN A 915 12.55 9.62 -8.53
C GLN A 915 11.32 10.50 -8.27
N ASP A 916 10.14 9.90 -8.16
CA ASP A 916 8.92 10.63 -7.82
C ASP A 916 9.01 11.27 -6.44
N THR A 917 9.65 10.60 -5.48
CA THR A 917 9.91 11.19 -4.17
C THR A 917 10.90 12.35 -4.31
N ALA A 918 11.93 12.23 -5.14
CA ALA A 918 12.84 13.35 -5.40
C ALA A 918 12.11 14.55 -6.02
N VAL A 919 11.25 14.31 -7.01
CA VAL A 919 10.48 15.35 -7.72
C VAL A 919 9.42 15.98 -6.81
N ARG A 920 8.59 15.18 -6.13
CA ARG A 920 7.52 15.66 -5.23
C ARG A 920 8.04 16.58 -4.15
N HIS A 921 9.22 16.29 -3.62
CA HIS A 921 9.82 17.06 -2.55
C HIS A 921 10.79 18.12 -3.08
N SER A 922 11.10 18.17 -4.39
CA SER A 922 11.98 19.17 -5.01
C SER A 922 11.43 20.60 -4.80
N GLY A 923 12.30 21.56 -4.48
CA GLY A 923 11.91 22.97 -4.25
C GLY A 923 11.05 23.24 -3.00
N LYS A 924 10.75 22.24 -2.16
CA LYS A 924 10.00 22.45 -0.92
C LYS A 924 10.79 23.27 0.10
N SER A 925 10.18 24.32 0.62
CA SER A 925 10.82 25.34 1.48
C SER A 925 11.20 24.85 2.88
N SER A 926 10.51 23.82 3.38
CA SER A 926 10.60 23.34 4.76
C SER A 926 10.92 21.85 4.75
N ARG A 927 12.17 21.49 5.05
CA ARG A 927 12.69 20.13 4.98
C ARG A 927 13.49 19.76 6.22
N HIS A 928 13.51 18.49 6.57
CA HIS A 928 14.41 17.98 7.60
C HIS A 928 15.87 18.06 7.13
N GLN A 929 16.79 18.49 8.00
CA GLN A 929 18.22 18.68 7.66
C GLN A 929 18.87 17.38 7.17
N LYS A 930 18.52 16.24 7.79
CA LYS A 930 18.99 14.90 7.40
C LYS A 930 18.10 14.20 6.37
N SER A 931 17.29 14.93 5.60
CA SER A 931 16.32 14.35 4.66
C SER A 931 16.96 13.47 3.57
N ASN A 932 18.26 13.62 3.29
CA ASN A 932 19.00 12.79 2.34
C ASN A 932 19.69 11.56 2.97
N GLU A 933 19.65 11.44 4.31
CA GLU A 933 20.11 10.26 5.06
C GLU A 933 18.95 9.27 5.22
N CYS A 934 18.46 8.70 4.11
CA CYS A 934 17.28 7.83 4.09
C CYS A 934 17.31 6.73 5.17
N VAL A 935 18.47 6.13 5.43
CA VAL A 935 18.52 5.00 6.38
C VAL A 935 18.46 5.45 7.83
N SER A 936 18.61 6.73 8.16
CA SER A 936 18.39 7.17 9.54
C SER A 936 16.97 6.86 10.01
N CYS A 937 16.02 6.95 9.09
CA CYS A 937 14.60 6.70 9.34
C CYS A 937 14.11 5.36 8.78
N HIS A 938 14.72 4.88 7.69
CA HIS A 938 14.30 3.67 6.99
C HIS A 938 15.28 2.50 7.18
N THR A 939 14.73 1.30 7.25
CA THR A 939 15.44 0.03 7.06
C THR A 939 15.63 -0.17 5.55
N ALA A 940 16.89 -0.24 5.11
CA ALA A 940 17.22 -0.22 3.68
C ALA A 940 16.82 -1.51 2.94
N HIS A 941 16.97 -2.66 3.62
CA HIS A 941 16.82 -3.98 3.02
C HIS A 941 15.43 -4.59 3.26
N GLY A 942 14.91 -4.45 4.48
CA GLY A 942 13.52 -4.78 4.81
C GLY A 942 13.17 -4.51 6.28
N GLY A 943 11.88 -4.45 6.58
CA GLY A 943 11.35 -4.15 7.91
C GLY A 943 9.86 -4.50 8.06
N ASP A 944 9.39 -4.57 9.32
CA ASP A 944 8.00 -4.92 9.65
C ASP A 944 7.04 -3.73 9.63
N ALA A 945 7.57 -2.51 9.75
CA ALA A 945 6.77 -1.29 9.74
C ALA A 945 6.46 -0.85 8.29
N PRO A 946 5.27 -0.28 8.01
CA PRO A 946 4.96 0.34 6.73
C PRO A 946 6.02 1.36 6.31
N ALA A 947 6.31 1.43 5.01
CA ALA A 947 7.41 2.21 4.45
C ALA A 947 8.80 1.85 5.01
N MET A 948 8.95 0.65 5.60
CA MET A 948 10.21 0.16 6.15
C MET A 948 10.83 1.09 7.20
N LEU A 949 10.02 1.76 8.02
CA LEU A 949 10.55 2.62 9.09
C LEU A 949 11.34 1.81 10.15
N ARG A 950 12.36 2.43 10.75
CA ARG A 950 13.15 1.86 11.87
C ARG A 950 12.37 1.89 13.19
N GLY A 951 11.22 1.23 13.21
CA GLY A 951 10.21 1.31 14.26
C GLY A 951 8.94 2.00 13.77
N ASP A 952 8.09 2.44 14.70
CA ASP A 952 6.93 3.26 14.34
C ASP A 952 7.31 4.73 14.09
N GLY A 953 6.38 5.50 13.52
CA GLY A 953 6.59 6.91 13.20
C GLY A 953 6.89 7.81 14.40
N ASN A 954 6.71 7.36 15.65
CA ASN A 954 7.12 8.08 16.85
C ASN A 954 8.51 7.64 17.32
N ALA A 955 8.79 6.33 17.37
CA ALA A 955 10.07 5.78 17.79
C ALA A 955 11.23 6.27 16.91
N VAL A 956 11.01 6.36 15.59
CA VAL A 956 11.99 6.91 14.66
C VAL A 956 12.29 8.38 14.93
N CYS A 957 11.25 9.17 15.23
CA CYS A 957 11.38 10.61 15.42
C CYS A 957 11.91 10.96 16.81
N SER A 958 11.45 10.27 17.86
CA SER A 958 11.85 10.52 19.25
C SER A 958 13.30 10.15 19.53
N GLY A 959 13.90 9.27 18.72
CA GLY A 959 15.33 8.95 18.78
C GLY A 959 16.26 10.13 18.44
N CYS A 960 15.74 11.22 17.88
CA CYS A 960 16.47 12.50 17.68
C CYS A 960 15.75 13.71 18.29
N HIS A 961 14.44 13.62 18.53
CA HIS A 961 13.59 14.70 19.03
C HIS A 961 12.98 14.38 20.40
N GLU A 962 13.83 14.21 21.42
CA GLU A 962 13.45 13.76 22.76
C GLU A 962 12.40 14.64 23.47
N SER A 963 12.36 15.95 23.16
CA SER A 963 11.46 16.91 23.78
C SER A 963 10.17 17.17 22.99
N GLN A 964 10.16 16.92 21.69
CA GLN A 964 9.06 17.33 20.79
C GLN A 964 7.77 16.53 21.04
N GLY A 965 7.90 15.29 21.51
CA GLY A 965 6.76 14.47 21.94
C GLY A 965 6.11 14.89 23.28
N LYS A 966 6.68 15.86 24.00
CA LYS A 966 6.21 16.28 25.34
C LYS A 966 5.31 17.52 25.34
N PHE A 967 5.32 18.35 24.30
CA PHE A 967 4.52 19.60 24.24
C PHE A 967 3.67 19.77 22.98
N SER A 968 3.86 18.93 21.96
CA SER A 968 3.02 18.93 20.76
C SER A 968 1.84 17.96 20.95
N HIS A 969 0.76 18.17 20.19
CA HIS A 969 -0.48 17.39 20.19
C HIS A 969 -0.28 15.88 20.52
N PRO A 970 -1.14 15.23 21.33
CA PRO A 970 -0.88 13.86 21.77
C PRO A 970 -0.58 12.89 20.60
N VAL A 971 0.48 12.11 20.72
CA VAL A 971 0.89 11.07 19.76
C VAL A 971 1.11 9.74 20.50
N GLY A 972 1.04 8.62 19.78
CA GLY A 972 1.31 7.29 20.34
C GLY A 972 0.08 6.38 20.34
N PRO A 973 0.23 5.14 20.82
CA PRO A 973 -0.73 4.05 20.58
C PRO A 973 -2.13 4.28 21.16
N LYS A 974 -2.28 5.29 22.04
CA LYS A 974 -3.54 5.68 22.67
C LYS A 974 -4.22 6.86 21.99
N VAL A 975 -3.60 7.46 20.98
CA VAL A 975 -4.12 8.62 20.27
C VAL A 975 -4.27 8.22 18.81
N LEU A 976 -5.49 8.27 18.29
CA LEU A 976 -5.78 7.87 16.92
C LEU A 976 -5.97 9.10 16.05
N ASP A 977 -5.45 9.04 14.82
CA ASP A 977 -5.69 10.02 13.79
C ASP A 977 -7.13 9.86 13.26
N PRO A 978 -8.03 10.83 13.46
CA PRO A 978 -9.44 10.70 13.09
C PRO A 978 -9.67 10.58 11.58
N ARG A 979 -8.67 10.91 10.76
CA ARG A 979 -8.76 10.85 9.29
C ARG A 979 -8.66 9.43 8.76
N ASN A 980 -7.94 8.56 9.46
CA ASN A 980 -7.59 7.22 8.97
C ASN A 980 -7.66 6.12 10.04
N GLY A 981 -7.95 6.47 11.30
CA GLY A 981 -8.09 5.53 12.42
C GLY A 981 -6.79 4.86 12.85
N GLN A 982 -5.64 5.26 12.31
CA GLN A 982 -4.33 4.73 12.70
C GLN A 982 -3.79 5.47 13.91
N MET A 983 -2.78 4.89 14.56
CA MET A 983 -2.03 5.57 15.61
C MET A 983 -1.51 6.93 15.11
N MET A 984 -1.82 8.00 15.84
CA MET A 984 -1.28 9.32 15.58
C MET A 984 0.23 9.27 15.84
N THR A 985 0.99 9.60 14.82
CA THR A 985 2.45 9.67 14.89
C THR A 985 2.95 11.05 14.50
N CYS A 986 4.23 11.34 14.75
CA CYS A 986 4.87 12.55 14.25
C CYS A 986 4.64 12.72 12.73
N ILE A 987 4.71 11.62 11.96
CA ILE A 987 4.50 11.66 10.51
C ILE A 987 3.02 11.75 10.07
N SER A 988 2.06 11.70 11.00
CA SER A 988 0.65 12.00 10.67
C SER A 988 0.48 13.46 10.29
N CYS A 989 1.25 14.35 10.93
CA CYS A 989 1.19 15.79 10.72
C CYS A 989 2.41 16.31 9.96
N HIS A 990 3.58 15.69 10.14
CA HIS A 990 4.82 16.11 9.53
C HIS A 990 5.19 15.26 8.30
N ASP A 991 5.72 15.88 7.27
CA ASP A 991 6.43 15.20 6.19
C ASP A 991 7.91 15.59 6.24
N PRO A 992 8.74 14.75 6.86
CA PRO A 992 10.16 15.07 7.08
C PRO A 992 10.96 15.16 5.77
N LYS A 993 10.45 14.65 4.64
CA LYS A 993 11.13 14.74 3.34
C LYS A 993 10.98 16.12 2.70
N GLY A 994 9.92 16.87 3.05
CA GLY A 994 9.79 18.27 2.66
C GLY A 994 8.37 18.73 2.33
N THR A 995 7.99 19.91 2.83
CA THR A 995 6.73 20.57 2.48
C THR A 995 6.95 22.06 2.25
N ASP A 996 5.92 22.74 1.73
CA ASP A 996 5.94 24.20 1.61
C ASP A 996 5.55 24.89 2.93
N PHE A 997 5.14 24.11 3.95
CA PHE A 997 4.64 24.63 5.22
C PHE A 997 5.71 24.60 6.31
N PRO A 998 5.79 25.63 7.18
CA PRO A 998 6.75 25.67 8.28
C PRO A 998 6.74 24.41 9.15
N TYR A 999 7.88 24.08 9.75
CA TYR A 999 8.04 22.92 10.65
C TYR A 999 7.72 21.56 10.00
N GLN A 1000 7.88 21.46 8.67
CA GLN A 1000 7.60 20.27 7.88
C GLN A 1000 6.15 19.77 7.98
N LEU A 1001 5.18 20.64 8.29
CA LEU A 1001 3.77 20.23 8.35
C LEU A 1001 3.25 19.85 6.96
N LYS A 1002 2.36 18.86 6.89
CA LYS A 1002 1.74 18.41 5.63
C LYS A 1002 0.75 19.42 5.03
N MET A 1003 0.24 20.32 5.85
CA MET A 1003 -0.72 21.38 5.52
C MET A 1003 -0.44 22.60 6.41
N SER A 1004 -1.10 23.73 6.15
CA SER A 1004 -0.96 24.91 7.01
C SER A 1004 -1.37 24.60 8.45
N GLY A 1005 -0.47 24.89 9.40
CA GLY A 1005 -0.71 24.77 10.84
C GLY A 1005 -1.62 25.85 11.42
N GLU A 1006 -2.00 26.86 10.64
CA GLU A 1006 -2.90 27.94 11.09
C GLU A 1006 -4.35 27.47 11.21
N LYS A 1007 -4.80 26.58 10.31
CA LYS A 1007 -6.17 26.03 10.31
C LYS A 1007 -6.31 24.74 9.54
N GLU A 1008 -5.72 24.66 8.34
CA GLU A 1008 -6.00 23.58 7.38
C GLU A 1008 -5.66 22.19 7.91
N LEU A 1009 -4.52 22.04 8.58
CA LEU A 1009 -4.15 20.77 9.21
C LEU A 1009 -5.07 20.42 10.38
N CYS A 1010 -5.46 21.43 11.16
CA CYS A 1010 -6.29 21.28 12.36
C CYS A 1010 -7.71 20.82 12.00
N VAL A 1011 -8.32 21.41 10.98
CA VAL A 1011 -9.69 21.05 10.54
C VAL A 1011 -9.79 19.65 9.96
N GLN A 1012 -8.68 19.07 9.48
CA GLN A 1012 -8.71 17.66 9.06
C GLN A 1012 -9.02 16.71 10.23
N CYS A 1013 -8.78 17.15 11.47
CA CYS A 1013 -8.92 16.31 12.66
C CYS A 1013 -9.97 16.81 13.66
N HIS A 1014 -10.29 18.10 13.66
CA HIS A 1014 -11.16 18.76 14.65
C HIS A 1014 -12.43 19.32 14.01
N ASN A 1015 -13.11 18.51 13.19
CA ASN A 1015 -14.30 18.95 12.45
C ASN A 1015 -15.48 19.21 13.42
N TYR A 1016 -15.57 20.45 13.92
CA TYR A 1016 -16.66 21.01 14.72
C TYR A 1016 -17.18 22.28 14.07
#